data_AF-A0A8K0W3B0-F1
#
_entry.id   AF-A0A8K0W3B0-F1
#
_cell.length_a   1.000
_cell.length_b   1.000
_cell.length_c   1.000
_cell.angle_alpha   90.00
_cell.angle_beta   90.00
_cell.angle_gamma   90.00
#
_symmetry.space_group_name_H-M   'P 1'
#
loop_
_entity.id
_entity.type
_entity.pdbx_description
1 polymer ?
#
loop_
_entity_poly.entity_id
_entity_poly.type
_entity_poly.pdbx_seq_one_letter_code
_entity_poly.pdbx_strand_id
1 'polypeptide(L)'
;MARQLSMAFFALLVTSLLIATSLAANVAPRQSTKAYSIKNVTLDTPWTEKVGTNPWPEHPRPLLQRSLWKNLNGVWGYRNASDGDLARPPFGETFEDPVLVPFCLESALSGVGGGNKIFSFYKTSFDIPSDWPIGNRVLLNFGAVDYEATVFVNGQNAGFHRGGYFEFFLDVTPYLYANGANELIVHVFDPTDSGRTQIPIGKQTLYRTDMIWYTPCSGIWQTVWLESAPEEHVSKLDLSADMDGVVSVTVHSSTNSTSPVEVIIHESDSQEPKAIGSGNTGVPFKFTASNPKLWHPDSPNLYNITIKLTNDEIQSYTGFRTVSRGAVGGVQRPLLNGEVIFPFGPLDQGFWPDGIYTPPSVEAMVFDLQVLKSVGINTVRKHIKVEPALYYKACDEMGLLVMQDMPSLRPDLPIPGQCGIIRLEGPEQQAEFDRQLQLLVEQLRSYPSIFAWTIYNEEWGQATSPPWPELRLQDLVRELDPTRLINAVSGWTDHRAGDFDDNHHYSTPQCGTPFWSRQGSGPDGSDSAYDASRIGFQGEFGGIGQYPPEGHSWYKDSTRQTSYELTNSTDAWNYRTHDLLNQLREQIELFSCSGGIYTQTTDVEGEVNGLMTYDRRIIRMNGEQWKKDVTALYEAAAERAKNANKRGVMEDKSQGGMQIGMPWV
;
A
#
# COMPACT_ATOMS: atom_id res chain seq x y z
N MET A 1 -56.86 59.30 44.29
CA MET A 1 -58.30 58.98 44.21
C MET A 1 -58.75 59.18 42.77
N ALA A 2 -59.42 58.16 42.18
CA ALA A 2 -60.13 58.10 40.89
C ALA A 2 -59.30 58.35 39.60
N ARG A 3 -59.05 57.35 38.73
CA ARG A 3 -59.89 56.76 37.63
C ARG A 3 -60.24 57.82 36.56
N GLN A 4 -60.10 57.64 35.24
CA GLN A 4 -60.20 56.47 34.34
C GLN A 4 -59.79 56.87 32.88
N LEU A 5 -59.26 55.91 32.10
CA LEU A 5 -59.46 55.55 30.65
C LEU A 5 -59.98 56.60 29.63
N SER A 6 -59.67 56.64 28.31
CA SER A 6 -58.96 55.78 27.32
C SER A 6 -59.04 56.44 25.90
N MET A 7 -58.11 56.07 24.98
CA MET A 7 -58.20 56.07 23.48
C MET A 7 -58.30 57.42 22.71
N ALA A 8 -57.75 57.66 21.50
CA ALA A 8 -56.93 56.89 20.55
C ALA A 8 -56.45 57.79 19.36
N PHE A 9 -55.23 57.52 18.86
CA PHE A 9 -54.73 57.44 17.46
C PHE A 9 -54.38 58.63 16.50
N PHE A 10 -53.34 58.31 15.69
CA PHE A 10 -52.66 58.91 14.50
C PHE A 10 -51.55 59.96 14.70
N ALA A 11 -50.37 59.95 14.04
CA ALA A 11 -49.52 58.99 13.31
C ALA A 11 -48.20 59.69 12.88
N LEU A 12 -47.17 58.89 12.54
CA LEU A 12 -45.94 59.18 11.76
C LEU A 12 -44.77 59.98 12.40
N LEU A 13 -43.65 59.30 12.70
CA LEU A 13 -42.46 59.31 11.84
C LEU A 13 -41.47 58.18 12.21
N VAL A 14 -40.71 57.78 11.19
CA VAL A 14 -39.87 56.59 11.05
C VAL A 14 -38.52 56.73 11.77
N THR A 15 -38.11 55.70 12.51
CA THR A 15 -36.69 55.38 12.77
C THR A 15 -36.48 53.88 12.66
N SER A 16 -35.73 53.49 11.62
CA SER A 16 -35.24 52.16 11.32
C SER A 16 -34.18 51.74 12.35
N LEU A 17 -34.46 50.68 13.11
CA LEU A 17 -33.46 49.97 13.92
C LEU A 17 -33.14 48.64 13.22
N LEU A 18 -31.91 48.51 12.74
CA LEU A 18 -31.32 47.24 12.33
C LEU A 18 -31.20 46.33 13.56
N ILE A 19 -31.96 45.23 13.57
CA ILE A 19 -31.75 44.12 14.49
C ILE A 19 -30.75 43.19 13.82
N ALA A 20 -29.50 43.19 14.30
CA ALA A 20 -28.54 42.15 14.01
C ALA A 20 -28.96 40.88 14.78
N THR A 21 -29.63 39.95 14.10
CA THR A 21 -29.83 38.59 14.62
C THR A 21 -28.56 37.80 14.40
N SER A 22 -27.75 37.63 15.44
CA SER A 22 -26.70 36.62 15.48
C SER A 22 -27.35 35.23 15.54
N LEU A 23 -27.52 34.57 14.40
CA LEU A 23 -27.69 33.12 14.38
C LEU A 23 -26.33 32.51 14.76
N ALA A 24 -26.12 32.29 16.05
CA ALA A 24 -25.13 31.31 16.49
C ALA A 24 -25.72 29.94 16.11
N ALA A 25 -25.20 29.32 15.05
CA ALA A 25 -25.48 27.93 14.74
C ALA A 25 -25.05 27.10 15.96
N ASN A 26 -25.99 26.36 16.56
CA ASN A 26 -25.70 25.36 17.59
C ASN A 26 -24.90 24.23 16.92
N VAL A 27 -23.58 24.37 16.87
CA VAL A 27 -22.70 23.28 16.44
C VAL A 27 -22.72 22.24 17.56
N ALA A 28 -23.30 21.07 17.28
CA ALA A 28 -23.23 19.90 18.17
C ALA A 28 -21.75 19.60 18.51
N PRO A 29 -21.43 19.12 19.73
CA PRO A 29 -20.05 18.95 20.17
C PRO A 29 -19.19 18.15 19.18
N ARG A 30 -17.92 18.56 19.08
CA ARG A 30 -16.86 18.04 18.18
C ARG A 30 -16.61 16.53 18.32
N GLN A 31 -16.99 15.96 19.46
CA GLN A 31 -16.63 14.62 19.91
C GLN A 31 -17.88 13.89 20.37
N SER A 32 -17.82 12.56 20.30
CA SER A 32 -18.79 11.68 20.97
C SER A 32 -19.05 12.15 22.40
N THR A 33 -20.30 12.04 22.83
CA THR A 33 -20.69 12.36 24.22
C THR A 33 -20.17 11.33 25.21
N LYS A 34 -19.74 10.15 24.74
CA LYS A 34 -19.09 9.10 25.53
C LYS A 34 -17.57 9.22 25.39
N ALA A 35 -16.86 8.91 26.47
CA ALA A 35 -15.40 8.83 26.40
C ALA A 35 -14.98 7.65 25.50
N TYR A 36 -14.01 7.91 24.63
CA TYR A 36 -13.34 6.85 23.89
C TYR A 36 -12.59 5.91 24.84
N SER A 37 -12.60 4.62 24.49
CA SER A 37 -11.79 3.58 25.12
C SER A 37 -11.53 2.47 24.10
N ILE A 38 -10.35 1.87 24.16
CA ILE A 38 -10.02 0.65 23.41
C ILE A 38 -11.01 -0.47 23.84
N LYS A 39 -11.50 -1.28 22.88
CA LYS A 39 -12.46 -2.36 23.15
C LYS A 39 -11.98 -3.72 22.64
N ASN A 40 -12.33 -4.79 23.35
CA ASN A 40 -12.19 -6.18 22.88
C ASN A 40 -10.79 -6.54 22.35
N VAL A 41 -9.74 -6.14 23.07
CA VAL A 41 -8.36 -6.48 22.71
C VAL A 41 -8.16 -7.99 22.82
N THR A 42 -8.18 -8.69 21.68
CA THR A 42 -7.87 -10.13 21.62
C THR A 42 -6.39 -10.37 21.90
N LEU A 43 -5.53 -9.53 21.32
CA LEU A 43 -4.08 -9.55 21.48
C LEU A 43 -3.59 -8.10 21.32
N ASP A 44 -2.78 -7.61 22.25
CA ASP A 44 -2.23 -6.25 22.22
C ASP A 44 -0.83 -6.26 21.61
N THR A 45 -0.26 -5.09 21.38
CA THR A 45 1.11 -4.86 20.93
C THR A 45 1.83 -3.94 21.92
N PRO A 46 3.17 -3.83 21.86
CA PRO A 46 3.92 -2.83 22.65
C PRO A 46 3.50 -1.36 22.43
N TRP A 47 2.64 -1.09 21.42
CA TRP A 47 2.19 0.25 21.05
C TRP A 47 0.70 0.48 21.31
N THR A 48 -0.10 -0.53 21.63
CA THR A 48 -1.58 -0.41 21.78
C THR A 48 -1.99 0.75 22.70
N GLU A 49 -1.44 0.79 23.91
CA GLU A 49 -1.77 1.84 24.90
C GLU A 49 -1.11 3.20 24.60
N LYS A 50 -0.13 3.24 23.69
CA LYS A 50 0.60 4.46 23.32
C LYS A 50 -0.12 5.27 22.23
N VAL A 51 -1.07 4.65 21.52
CA VAL A 51 -1.81 5.29 20.41
C VAL A 51 -2.52 6.57 20.88
N GLY A 52 -3.11 6.54 22.07
CA GLY A 52 -3.86 7.67 22.62
C GLY A 52 -5.03 8.10 21.72
N THR A 53 -5.31 9.40 21.67
CA THR A 53 -6.42 9.98 20.88
C THR A 53 -5.96 10.87 19.73
N ASN A 54 -4.66 10.91 19.43
CA ASN A 54 -4.09 11.67 18.33
C ASN A 54 -3.12 10.78 17.52
N PRO A 55 -3.63 9.73 16.88
CA PRO A 55 -2.80 8.72 16.21
C PRO A 55 -2.28 9.26 14.87
N TRP A 56 -1.12 8.74 14.44
CA TRP A 56 -0.48 9.10 13.16
C TRP A 56 -0.32 10.61 12.95
N PRO A 57 0.45 11.32 13.82
CA PRO A 57 0.62 12.76 13.75
C PRO A 57 1.51 13.25 12.59
N GLU A 58 2.17 12.34 11.87
CA GLU A 58 3.06 12.66 10.75
C GLU A 58 2.29 13.17 9.53
N HIS A 59 2.94 13.98 8.69
CA HIS A 59 2.36 14.38 7.40
C HIS A 59 2.21 13.14 6.50
N PRO A 60 1.01 12.80 6.00
CA PRO A 60 0.75 11.49 5.41
C PRO A 60 1.27 11.33 3.98
N ARG A 61 1.51 12.41 3.22
CA ARG A 61 2.03 12.35 1.83
C ARG A 61 3.48 12.82 1.73
N PRO A 62 4.47 11.91 1.67
CA PRO A 62 5.87 12.28 1.63
C PRO A 62 6.34 12.69 0.22
N LEU A 63 5.59 12.34 -0.84
CA LEU A 63 5.89 12.76 -2.21
C LEU A 63 5.17 14.05 -2.65
N LEU A 64 4.23 14.55 -1.85
CA LEU A 64 3.43 15.73 -2.13
C LEU A 64 3.12 16.47 -0.82
N GLN A 65 4.19 16.92 -0.15
CA GLN A 65 4.12 17.54 1.16
C GLN A 65 3.91 19.05 1.07
N ARG A 66 2.91 19.57 1.78
CA ARG A 66 2.70 21.01 1.98
C ARG A 66 2.97 21.39 3.44
N SER A 67 3.45 22.61 3.65
CA SER A 67 3.71 23.14 4.99
C SER A 67 2.41 23.49 5.73
N LEU A 68 1.39 23.94 5.00
CA LEU A 68 0.09 24.34 5.55
C LEU A 68 -0.90 23.17 5.50
N TRP A 69 -0.96 22.41 6.58
CA TRP A 69 -1.84 21.27 6.71
C TRP A 69 -2.35 21.11 8.14
N LYS A 70 -3.39 20.31 8.33
CA LYS A 70 -3.98 20.01 9.64
C LYS A 70 -4.45 18.56 9.69
N ASN A 71 -3.92 17.80 10.63
CA ASN A 71 -4.36 16.44 10.90
C ASN A 71 -5.79 16.45 11.47
N LEU A 72 -6.67 15.57 10.96
CA LEU A 72 -8.03 15.37 11.44
C LEU A 72 -8.25 14.00 12.11
N ASN A 73 -7.21 13.19 12.26
CA ASN A 73 -7.27 11.96 13.05
C ASN A 73 -7.66 12.25 14.51
N GLY A 74 -8.15 11.21 15.17
CA GLY A 74 -8.57 11.27 16.56
C GLY A 74 -9.99 10.76 16.76
N VAL A 75 -10.59 11.13 17.89
CA VAL A 75 -11.90 10.61 18.29
C VAL A 75 -13.01 11.37 17.58
N TRP A 76 -13.72 10.67 16.71
CA TRP A 76 -14.90 11.13 16.00
C TRP A 76 -16.16 10.55 16.65
N GLY A 77 -17.31 11.12 16.31
CA GLY A 77 -18.61 10.50 16.56
C GLY A 77 -18.91 9.42 15.53
N TYR A 78 -19.58 8.35 15.96
CA TYR A 78 -19.93 7.18 15.17
C TYR A 78 -21.39 6.81 15.36
N ARG A 79 -21.98 6.24 14.32
CA ARG A 79 -23.20 5.45 14.40
C ARG A 79 -23.24 4.41 13.28
N ASN A 80 -23.93 3.28 13.54
CA ASN A 80 -24.30 2.36 12.48
C ASN A 80 -25.21 3.08 11.47
N ALA A 81 -25.06 2.75 10.20
CA ALA A 81 -25.97 3.17 9.15
C ALA A 81 -26.72 1.94 8.59
N SER A 82 -27.64 2.18 7.67
CA SER A 82 -28.37 1.16 6.93
C SER A 82 -28.48 1.56 5.47
N ASP A 83 -28.78 0.57 4.63
CA ASP A 83 -29.08 0.83 3.23
C ASP A 83 -30.22 1.85 3.10
N GLY A 84 -30.03 2.83 2.21
CA GLY A 84 -30.95 3.96 2.01
C GLY A 84 -30.75 5.17 2.93
N ASP A 85 -29.93 5.10 3.98
CA ASP A 85 -29.73 6.24 4.89
C ASP A 85 -29.09 7.47 4.20
N LEU A 86 -28.36 7.27 3.09
CA LEU A 86 -27.85 8.35 2.25
C LEU A 86 -28.95 9.29 1.71
N ALA A 87 -30.21 8.83 1.65
CA ALA A 87 -31.33 9.68 1.25
C ALA A 87 -31.66 10.76 2.27
N ARG A 88 -31.29 10.55 3.55
CA ARG A 88 -31.52 11.49 4.65
C ARG A 88 -30.33 11.47 5.62
N PRO A 89 -29.18 12.04 5.23
CA PRO A 89 -28.01 12.06 6.10
C PRO A 89 -28.31 12.86 7.38
N PRO A 90 -27.72 12.48 8.53
CA PRO A 90 -28.12 12.96 9.86
C PRO A 90 -27.47 14.28 10.25
N PHE A 91 -27.71 15.32 9.47
CA PHE A 91 -27.13 16.63 9.71
C PHE A 91 -27.61 17.25 11.02
N GLY A 92 -26.68 17.83 11.79
CA GLY A 92 -27.00 18.45 13.08
C GLY A 92 -27.38 17.47 14.20
N GLU A 93 -27.40 16.16 13.95
CA GLU A 93 -27.65 15.14 14.98
C GLU A 93 -26.39 14.86 15.81
N THR A 94 -26.57 14.41 17.05
CA THR A 94 -25.44 14.01 17.91
C THR A 94 -25.13 12.53 17.67
N PHE A 95 -23.84 12.21 17.48
CA PHE A 95 -23.37 10.82 17.37
C PHE A 95 -22.74 10.45 18.72
N GLU A 96 -23.45 9.66 19.52
CA GLU A 96 -23.04 9.40 20.90
C GLU A 96 -21.88 8.43 21.02
N ASP A 97 -21.66 7.54 20.06
CA ASP A 97 -20.60 6.53 20.17
C ASP A 97 -19.28 7.06 19.62
N PRO A 98 -18.14 6.82 20.29
CA PRO A 98 -16.84 7.25 19.81
C PRO A 98 -16.25 6.24 18.83
N VAL A 99 -15.50 6.74 17.86
CA VAL A 99 -14.61 5.95 17.01
C VAL A 99 -13.26 6.65 16.86
N LEU A 100 -12.16 5.92 16.98
CA LEU A 100 -10.83 6.45 16.74
C LEU A 100 -10.46 6.28 15.26
N VAL A 101 -10.38 7.40 14.55
CA VAL A 101 -9.88 7.45 13.17
C VAL A 101 -8.35 7.59 13.21
N PRO A 102 -7.58 6.76 12.47
CA PRO A 102 -8.02 6.00 11.30
C PRO A 102 -7.92 4.48 11.48
N PHE A 103 -8.58 3.89 12.47
CA PHE A 103 -8.52 2.43 12.67
C PHE A 103 -9.76 1.74 12.12
N CYS A 104 -9.59 0.56 11.50
CA CYS A 104 -10.68 -0.29 11.01
C CYS A 104 -11.77 -0.48 12.08
N LEU A 105 -13.05 -0.43 11.73
CA LEU A 105 -14.14 -0.51 12.70
C LEU A 105 -14.16 -1.81 13.52
N GLU A 106 -13.70 -2.91 12.93
CA GLU A 106 -13.56 -4.22 13.56
C GLU A 106 -12.44 -4.26 14.61
N SER A 107 -11.47 -3.34 14.51
CA SER A 107 -10.26 -3.35 15.34
C SER A 107 -10.54 -2.91 16.78
N ALA A 108 -9.67 -3.32 17.69
CA ALA A 108 -9.74 -2.91 19.08
C ALA A 108 -9.45 -1.41 19.25
N LEU A 109 -8.47 -0.89 18.50
CA LEU A 109 -8.05 0.51 18.52
C LEU A 109 -9.14 1.46 18.06
N SER A 110 -10.04 1.07 17.17
CA SER A 110 -11.18 1.92 16.77
C SER A 110 -12.10 2.26 17.95
N GLY A 111 -12.14 1.43 19.00
CA GLY A 111 -13.10 1.55 20.11
C GLY A 111 -14.54 1.17 19.72
N VAL A 112 -14.77 0.68 18.50
CA VAL A 112 -16.06 0.18 18.03
C VAL A 112 -16.12 -1.34 18.18
N GLY A 113 -15.26 -2.07 17.45
CA GLY A 113 -15.17 -3.53 17.46
C GLY A 113 -16.42 -4.26 16.94
N GLY A 114 -16.39 -5.58 17.00
CA GLY A 114 -17.44 -6.46 16.47
C GLY A 114 -17.22 -6.79 14.99
N GLY A 115 -18.22 -7.40 14.34
CA GLY A 115 -18.17 -7.72 12.91
C GLY A 115 -19.33 -7.10 12.12
N ASN A 116 -19.33 -7.31 10.80
CA ASN A 116 -20.38 -6.91 9.85
C ASN A 116 -20.67 -5.40 9.83
N LYS A 117 -19.64 -4.57 9.72
CA LYS A 117 -19.74 -3.10 9.72
C LYS A 117 -20.01 -2.54 8.31
N ILE A 118 -21.04 -3.08 7.66
CA ILE A 118 -21.30 -2.85 6.24
C ILE A 118 -21.63 -1.38 5.93
N PHE A 119 -22.41 -0.73 6.80
CA PHE A 119 -22.82 0.66 6.64
C PHE A 119 -22.49 1.44 7.91
N SER A 120 -21.84 2.59 7.77
CA SER A 120 -21.51 3.45 8.91
C SER A 120 -21.56 4.93 8.58
N PHE A 121 -21.88 5.76 9.59
CA PHE A 121 -21.62 7.19 9.54
C PHE A 121 -20.58 7.57 10.58
N TYR A 122 -19.67 8.44 10.15
CA TYR A 122 -18.71 9.15 10.97
C TYR A 122 -19.08 10.63 11.02
N LYS A 123 -18.79 11.29 12.14
CA LYS A 123 -18.98 12.72 12.29
C LYS A 123 -17.83 13.35 13.08
N THR A 124 -17.33 14.47 12.59
CA THR A 124 -16.42 15.33 13.35
C THR A 124 -16.70 16.81 13.03
N SER A 125 -15.97 17.72 13.67
CA SER A 125 -15.94 19.11 13.26
C SER A 125 -14.53 19.67 13.22
N PHE A 126 -14.32 20.61 12.30
CA PHE A 126 -13.03 21.24 12.07
C PHE A 126 -13.16 22.74 11.83
N ASP A 127 -12.21 23.49 12.38
CA ASP A 127 -11.94 24.88 12.03
C ASP A 127 -10.83 24.97 10.96
N ILE A 128 -10.86 26.04 10.17
CA ILE A 128 -9.76 26.41 9.28
C ILE A 128 -8.77 27.24 10.11
N PRO A 129 -7.48 26.85 10.17
CA PRO A 129 -6.47 27.62 10.90
C PRO A 129 -6.43 29.07 10.44
N SER A 130 -6.39 30.02 11.39
CA SER A 130 -6.46 31.46 11.10
C SER A 130 -5.22 32.02 10.41
N ASP A 131 -4.11 31.27 10.44
CA ASP A 131 -2.84 31.60 9.78
C ASP A 131 -2.79 31.13 8.32
N TRP A 132 -3.82 30.43 7.83
CA TRP A 132 -3.91 30.06 6.43
C TRP A 132 -4.23 31.26 5.53
N PRO A 133 -3.63 31.37 4.32
CA PRO A 133 -3.89 32.48 3.42
C PRO A 133 -5.36 32.56 3.00
N ILE A 134 -5.93 33.77 3.05
CA ILE A 134 -7.28 34.04 2.56
C ILE A 134 -7.32 33.82 1.05
N GLY A 135 -8.34 33.10 0.57
CA GLY A 135 -8.54 32.80 -0.85
C GLY A 135 -7.88 31.50 -1.31
N ASN A 136 -7.08 30.84 -0.47
CA ASN A 136 -6.62 29.49 -0.75
C ASN A 136 -7.79 28.49 -0.73
N ARG A 137 -7.62 27.42 -1.50
CA ARG A 137 -8.44 26.22 -1.43
C ARG A 137 -8.16 25.46 -0.15
N VAL A 138 -9.20 24.86 0.40
CA VAL A 138 -9.13 23.90 1.50
C VAL A 138 -9.39 22.51 0.92
N LEU A 139 -8.34 21.70 0.87
CA LEU A 139 -8.41 20.33 0.38
C LEU A 139 -8.63 19.39 1.56
N LEU A 140 -9.73 18.64 1.55
CA LEU A 140 -9.97 17.55 2.51
C LEU A 140 -9.47 16.26 1.89
N ASN A 141 -8.53 15.60 2.54
CA ASN A 141 -7.83 14.43 2.04
C ASN A 141 -8.09 13.20 2.92
N PHE A 142 -8.15 12.03 2.28
CA PHE A 142 -8.27 10.72 2.92
C PHE A 142 -7.19 9.80 2.35
N GLY A 143 -6.47 9.09 3.21
CA GLY A 143 -5.46 8.12 2.78
C GLY A 143 -6.08 6.87 2.18
N ALA A 144 -7.17 6.36 2.79
CA ALA A 144 -7.98 5.25 2.32
C ALA A 144 -9.26 5.15 3.17
N VAL A 145 -10.35 4.75 2.53
CA VAL A 145 -11.62 4.41 3.19
C VAL A 145 -12.13 3.12 2.54
N ASP A 146 -12.25 2.04 3.31
CA ASP A 146 -12.78 0.77 2.79
C ASP A 146 -14.31 0.75 2.95
N TYR A 147 -15.13 0.72 1.90
CA TYR A 147 -14.79 0.67 0.46
C TYR A 147 -15.31 1.87 -0.36
N GLU A 148 -16.56 2.28 -0.11
CA GLU A 148 -17.16 3.46 -0.72
C GLU A 148 -17.39 4.54 0.33
N ALA A 149 -17.05 5.79 0.00
CA ALA A 149 -17.21 6.93 0.88
C ALA A 149 -18.07 8.01 0.21
N THR A 150 -19.10 8.50 0.90
CA THR A 150 -19.79 9.75 0.54
C THR A 150 -19.53 10.79 1.63
N VAL A 151 -18.99 11.94 1.23
CA VAL A 151 -18.52 12.97 2.15
C VAL A 151 -19.47 14.16 2.12
N PHE A 152 -19.86 14.64 3.29
CA PHE A 152 -20.69 15.82 3.46
C PHE A 152 -20.01 16.85 4.34
N VAL A 153 -20.07 18.12 3.92
CA VAL A 153 -19.59 19.27 4.70
C VAL A 153 -20.75 20.24 4.89
N ASN A 154 -21.05 20.58 6.14
CA ASN A 154 -22.11 21.54 6.50
C ASN A 154 -23.48 21.26 5.82
N GLY A 155 -23.88 19.98 5.78
CA GLY A 155 -25.15 19.57 5.16
C GLY A 155 -25.13 19.40 3.64
N GLN A 156 -24.00 19.67 2.99
CA GLN A 156 -23.87 19.61 1.53
C GLN A 156 -23.00 18.41 1.12
N ASN A 157 -23.39 17.71 0.04
CA ASN A 157 -22.59 16.62 -0.51
C ASN A 157 -21.35 17.21 -1.20
N ALA A 158 -20.17 16.87 -0.67
CA ALA A 158 -18.88 17.35 -1.14
C ALA A 158 -18.21 16.38 -2.13
N GLY A 159 -18.59 15.09 -2.15
CA GLY A 159 -18.02 14.13 -3.09
C GLY A 159 -18.24 12.67 -2.73
N PHE A 160 -17.80 11.80 -3.65
CA PHE A 160 -17.87 10.35 -3.57
C PHE A 160 -16.53 9.72 -3.95
N HIS A 161 -16.16 8.62 -3.28
CA HIS A 161 -15.01 7.79 -3.60
C HIS A 161 -15.37 6.30 -3.58
N ARG A 162 -14.71 5.53 -4.45
CA ARG A 162 -14.77 4.06 -4.50
C ARG A 162 -13.37 3.49 -4.63
N GLY A 163 -13.00 2.60 -3.71
CA GLY A 163 -11.68 1.95 -3.66
C GLY A 163 -11.17 1.89 -2.23
N GLY A 164 -10.91 0.70 -1.71
CA GLY A 164 -10.56 0.51 -0.29
C GLY A 164 -9.13 0.86 0.09
N TYR A 165 -8.26 1.15 -0.88
CA TYR A 165 -6.82 1.17 -0.70
C TYR A 165 -6.14 2.46 -1.23
N PHE A 166 -6.90 3.38 -1.80
CA PHE A 166 -6.35 4.50 -2.57
C PHE A 166 -6.72 5.86 -1.96
N GLU A 167 -5.81 6.81 -2.13
CA GLU A 167 -6.00 8.16 -1.61
C GLU A 167 -6.97 8.96 -2.49
N PHE A 168 -7.68 9.90 -1.88
CA PHE A 168 -8.47 10.88 -2.61
C PHE A 168 -8.59 12.19 -1.84
N PHE A 169 -8.93 13.25 -2.56
CA PHE A 169 -9.19 14.56 -1.97
C PHE A 169 -10.38 15.25 -2.59
N LEU A 170 -10.96 16.20 -1.85
CA LEU A 170 -12.07 17.05 -2.26
C LEU A 170 -11.72 18.52 -1.97
N ASP A 171 -11.91 19.42 -2.93
CA ASP A 171 -11.92 20.86 -2.65
C ASP A 171 -13.21 21.21 -1.89
N VAL A 172 -13.10 21.38 -0.57
CA VAL A 172 -14.26 21.64 0.29
C VAL A 172 -14.56 23.12 0.45
N THR A 173 -13.75 24.01 -0.14
CA THR A 173 -13.88 25.48 -0.03
C THR A 173 -15.31 25.98 -0.25
N PRO A 174 -16.07 25.51 -1.26
CA PRO A 174 -17.43 26.01 -1.52
C PRO A 174 -18.45 25.66 -0.42
N TYR A 175 -18.15 24.69 0.45
CA TYR A 175 -19.06 24.19 1.48
C TYR A 175 -18.77 24.76 2.87
N LEU A 176 -17.69 25.50 3.03
CA LEU A 176 -17.24 26.00 4.34
C LEU A 176 -18.07 27.20 4.80
N TYR A 177 -18.28 27.26 6.11
CA TYR A 177 -18.64 28.52 6.76
C TYR A 177 -17.40 29.40 6.86
N ALA A 178 -17.55 30.67 6.50
CA ALA A 178 -16.45 31.65 6.54
C ALA A 178 -15.89 31.89 7.96
N ASN A 179 -16.71 31.66 9.00
CA ASN A 179 -16.32 31.77 10.40
C ASN A 179 -16.93 30.61 11.20
N GLY A 180 -16.17 30.05 12.13
CA GLY A 180 -16.64 29.01 13.05
C GLY A 180 -16.28 27.58 12.61
N ALA A 181 -16.83 26.61 13.32
CA ALA A 181 -16.57 25.19 13.06
C ALA A 181 -17.43 24.67 11.90
N ASN A 182 -16.84 23.82 11.08
CA ASN A 182 -17.47 23.11 9.98
C ASN A 182 -17.77 21.68 10.40
N GLU A 183 -18.99 21.20 10.11
CA GLU A 183 -19.39 19.82 10.34
C GLU A 183 -18.95 18.94 9.16
N LEU A 184 -18.29 17.82 9.47
CA LEU A 184 -17.92 16.79 8.53
C LEU A 184 -18.70 15.52 8.86
N ILE A 185 -19.44 14.98 7.89
CA ILE A 185 -20.04 13.65 7.96
C ILE A 185 -19.49 12.79 6.83
N VAL A 186 -19.11 11.56 7.14
CA VAL A 186 -18.68 10.58 6.13
C VAL A 186 -19.57 9.35 6.27
N HIS A 187 -20.26 8.99 5.19
CA HIS A 187 -20.94 7.70 5.07
C HIS A 187 -20.01 6.71 4.41
N VAL A 188 -19.85 5.53 5.01
CA VAL A 188 -19.04 4.44 4.47
C VAL A 188 -19.91 3.22 4.20
N PHE A 189 -19.73 2.64 3.02
CA PHE A 189 -20.27 1.33 2.64
C PHE A 189 -19.13 0.37 2.30
N ASP A 190 -19.05 -0.73 3.03
CA ASP A 190 -18.12 -1.83 2.77
C ASP A 190 -18.87 -3.17 2.75
N PRO A 191 -19.09 -3.75 1.57
CA PRO A 191 -19.73 -5.06 1.46
C PRO A 191 -18.79 -6.22 1.80
N THR A 192 -17.48 -6.00 1.91
CA THR A 192 -16.44 -7.03 1.99
C THR A 192 -16.69 -8.14 0.96
N ASP A 193 -17.02 -9.36 1.40
CA ASP A 193 -17.37 -10.52 0.56
C ASP A 193 -18.86 -10.92 0.68
N SER A 194 -19.73 -10.00 1.12
CA SER A 194 -21.17 -10.25 1.28
C SER A 194 -21.85 -10.65 -0.03
N GLY A 195 -22.62 -11.73 0.02
CA GLY A 195 -23.38 -12.24 -1.11
C GLY A 195 -22.50 -12.52 -2.33
N ARG A 196 -22.85 -11.90 -3.47
CA ARG A 196 -22.14 -12.04 -4.75
C ARG A 196 -21.16 -10.90 -5.05
N THR A 197 -20.94 -9.97 -4.12
CA THR A 197 -20.07 -8.81 -4.35
C THR A 197 -18.64 -9.22 -4.71
N GLN A 198 -18.02 -8.48 -5.64
CA GLN A 198 -16.66 -8.67 -6.10
C GLN A 198 -15.99 -7.31 -6.12
N ILE A 199 -15.17 -7.08 -5.10
CA ILE A 199 -14.31 -5.92 -4.96
C ILE A 199 -12.93 -6.44 -4.54
N PRO A 200 -11.86 -5.66 -4.71
CA PRO A 200 -10.57 -6.00 -4.12
C PRO A 200 -10.70 -6.08 -2.61
N ILE A 201 -10.44 -7.27 -2.04
CA ILE A 201 -10.57 -7.56 -0.60
C ILE A 201 -9.24 -8.01 0.03
N GLY A 202 -8.22 -8.30 -0.78
CA GLY A 202 -7.02 -8.96 -0.26
C GLY A 202 -7.38 -10.28 0.43
N LYS A 203 -7.13 -10.37 1.74
CA LYS A 203 -7.44 -11.54 2.60
C LYS A 203 -8.59 -11.31 3.60
N GLN A 204 -9.45 -10.32 3.37
CA GLN A 204 -10.59 -10.03 4.24
C GLN A 204 -11.76 -10.99 4.00
N THR A 205 -12.39 -11.53 5.05
CA THR A 205 -13.65 -12.30 4.90
C THR A 205 -14.62 -12.11 6.06
N LEU A 206 -15.92 -12.08 5.75
CA LEU A 206 -16.97 -12.19 6.76
C LEU A 206 -17.09 -13.62 7.34
N TYR A 207 -16.49 -14.63 6.69
CA TYR A 207 -16.61 -16.06 7.02
C TYR A 207 -15.26 -16.74 7.27
N ARG A 208 -14.66 -16.50 8.44
CA ARG A 208 -13.36 -17.06 8.84
C ARG A 208 -13.44 -18.56 9.16
N THR A 209 -13.29 -19.42 8.15
CA THR A 209 -13.38 -20.88 8.31
C THR A 209 -12.10 -21.64 8.00
N ASP A 210 -11.08 -21.00 7.46
CA ASP A 210 -9.83 -21.64 7.05
C ASP A 210 -8.59 -20.90 7.59
N MET A 211 -7.40 -21.34 7.15
CA MET A 211 -6.09 -20.87 7.61
C MET A 211 -5.73 -19.47 7.11
N ILE A 212 -6.24 -19.04 5.95
CA ILE A 212 -5.64 -17.95 5.16
C ILE A 212 -6.50 -16.69 5.04
N TRP A 213 -7.76 -16.71 5.52
CA TRP A 213 -8.62 -15.53 5.57
C TRP A 213 -8.74 -14.92 6.97
N TYR A 214 -8.73 -13.59 7.04
CA TYR A 214 -8.64 -12.85 8.30
C TYR A 214 -9.79 -11.88 8.53
N THR A 215 -9.78 -11.22 9.69
CA THR A 215 -10.78 -10.22 10.07
C THR A 215 -10.87 -9.10 9.03
N PRO A 216 -12.07 -8.69 8.60
CA PRO A 216 -12.26 -7.55 7.71
C PRO A 216 -11.80 -6.23 8.32
N CYS A 217 -11.52 -5.27 7.45
CA CYS A 217 -11.25 -3.89 7.79
C CYS A 217 -12.20 -2.98 7.01
N SER A 218 -13.23 -2.49 7.67
CA SER A 218 -14.13 -1.48 7.10
C SER A 218 -13.86 -0.11 7.69
N GLY A 219 -14.28 0.94 6.96
CA GLY A 219 -14.26 2.30 7.47
C GLY A 219 -13.04 3.11 7.06
N ILE A 220 -12.80 4.20 7.79
CA ILE A 220 -11.67 5.10 7.55
C ILE A 220 -10.43 4.50 8.22
N TRP A 221 -9.58 3.83 7.45
CA TRP A 221 -8.45 3.06 7.99
C TRP A 221 -7.06 3.67 7.70
N GLN A 222 -7.00 4.80 6.98
CA GLN A 222 -5.80 5.66 6.92
C GLN A 222 -6.12 7.13 7.22
N THR A 223 -5.08 7.92 7.45
CA THR A 223 -5.16 9.31 7.94
C THR A 223 -6.14 10.19 7.16
N VAL A 224 -6.83 11.09 7.87
CA VAL A 224 -7.64 12.18 7.31
C VAL A 224 -7.00 13.51 7.66
N TRP A 225 -6.89 14.42 6.70
CA TRP A 225 -6.26 15.72 6.94
C TRP A 225 -6.77 16.82 6.01
N LEU A 226 -6.53 18.07 6.39
CA LEU A 226 -6.75 19.25 5.55
C LEU A 226 -5.43 19.78 5.02
N GLU A 227 -5.46 20.39 3.84
CA GLU A 227 -4.37 21.21 3.31
C GLU A 227 -4.87 22.55 2.80
N SER A 228 -4.04 23.58 2.96
CA SER A 228 -4.20 24.85 2.26
C SER A 228 -3.40 24.82 0.97
N ALA A 229 -4.06 25.09 -0.15
CA ALA A 229 -3.40 25.18 -1.45
C ALA A 229 -3.89 26.41 -2.22
N PRO A 230 -3.06 27.06 -3.04
CA PRO A 230 -3.54 28.08 -3.96
C PRO A 230 -4.60 27.53 -4.95
N GLU A 231 -5.29 28.42 -5.66
CA GLU A 231 -6.28 28.02 -6.67
C GLU A 231 -5.69 27.06 -7.70
N GLU A 232 -4.55 27.44 -8.27
CA GLU A 232 -3.71 26.56 -9.06
C GLU A 232 -2.63 25.94 -8.17
N HIS A 233 -2.65 24.61 -8.05
CA HIS A 233 -1.73 23.87 -7.20
C HIS A 233 -1.36 22.54 -7.83
N VAL A 234 -0.28 21.92 -7.34
CA VAL A 234 0.16 20.60 -7.79
C VAL A 234 -0.83 19.54 -7.30
N SER A 235 -1.54 18.90 -8.24
CA SER A 235 -2.51 17.84 -7.95
C SER A 235 -1.89 16.44 -7.96
N LYS A 236 -0.84 16.24 -8.77
CA LYS A 236 -0.11 14.97 -8.91
C LYS A 236 1.32 15.25 -9.40
N LEU A 237 2.26 14.41 -8.97
CA LEU A 237 3.67 14.45 -9.38
C LEU A 237 4.10 13.06 -9.87
N ASP A 238 4.36 12.93 -11.17
CA ASP A 238 5.03 11.76 -11.73
C ASP A 238 6.52 12.06 -11.80
N LEU A 239 7.33 11.30 -11.07
CA LEU A 239 8.77 11.54 -10.99
C LEU A 239 9.55 10.22 -10.99
N SER A 240 10.56 10.14 -11.85
CA SER A 240 11.56 9.07 -11.83
C SER A 240 12.96 9.61 -12.09
N ALA A 241 13.95 8.97 -11.48
CA ALA A 241 15.35 9.35 -11.61
C ALA A 241 16.19 8.08 -11.85
N ASP A 242 16.83 8.00 -13.02
CA ASP A 242 17.61 6.83 -13.42
C ASP A 242 19.05 6.87 -12.89
N MET A 243 19.78 5.75 -13.06
CA MET A 243 21.16 5.64 -12.59
C MET A 243 22.15 6.58 -13.30
N ASP A 244 21.81 7.11 -14.48
CA ASP A 244 22.66 8.01 -15.25
C ASP A 244 22.42 9.48 -14.88
N GLY A 245 21.53 9.73 -13.91
CA GLY A 245 21.21 11.07 -13.43
C GLY A 245 20.10 11.76 -14.21
N VAL A 246 19.42 11.08 -15.14
CA VAL A 246 18.30 11.66 -15.88
C VAL A 246 17.05 11.62 -15.00
N VAL A 247 16.48 12.79 -14.78
CA VAL A 247 15.24 12.98 -14.03
C VAL A 247 14.13 13.23 -15.04
N SER A 248 13.09 12.39 -15.00
CA SER A 248 11.88 12.53 -15.81
C SER A 248 10.73 12.98 -14.92
N VAL A 249 10.08 14.09 -15.29
CA VAL A 249 9.05 14.71 -14.47
C VAL A 249 7.82 15.07 -15.30
N THR A 250 6.65 14.81 -14.74
CA THR A 250 5.39 15.43 -15.15
C THR A 250 4.71 16.00 -13.90
N VAL A 251 4.47 17.31 -13.89
CA VAL A 251 3.73 17.99 -12.81
C VAL A 251 2.32 18.26 -13.30
N HIS A 252 1.31 17.80 -12.56
CA HIS A 252 -0.09 18.01 -12.90
C HIS A 252 -0.67 19.17 -12.11
N SER A 253 -1.40 20.05 -12.79
CA SER A 253 -2.09 21.20 -12.19
C SER A 253 -3.52 20.83 -11.84
N SER A 254 -4.01 21.31 -10.70
CA SER A 254 -5.41 21.20 -10.28
C SER A 254 -6.41 21.83 -11.25
N THR A 255 -5.99 22.83 -12.04
CA THR A 255 -6.83 23.54 -13.00
C THR A 255 -6.64 23.05 -14.44
N ASN A 256 -5.80 22.03 -14.66
CA ASN A 256 -5.39 21.56 -15.99
C ASN A 256 -4.81 22.67 -16.89
N SER A 257 -4.31 23.75 -16.28
CA SER A 257 -3.57 24.83 -16.92
C SER A 257 -2.21 24.35 -17.43
N THR A 258 -1.63 25.11 -18.35
CA THR A 258 -0.24 24.97 -18.78
C THR A 258 0.57 26.13 -18.21
N SER A 259 1.14 25.94 -17.03
CA SER A 259 1.88 26.96 -16.28
C SER A 259 3.34 26.56 -16.08
N PRO A 260 4.27 27.53 -16.00
CA PRO A 260 5.67 27.24 -15.72
C PRO A 260 5.84 26.54 -14.38
N VAL A 261 6.69 25.51 -14.35
CA VAL A 261 7.08 24.80 -13.14
C VAL A 261 8.60 24.73 -13.03
N GLU A 262 9.11 24.86 -11.80
CA GLU A 262 10.51 24.66 -11.45
C GLU A 262 10.65 23.46 -10.49
N VAL A 263 11.65 22.61 -10.75
CA VAL A 263 11.98 21.43 -9.95
C VAL A 263 13.41 21.56 -9.49
N ILE A 264 13.62 21.58 -8.18
CA ILE A 264 14.94 21.78 -7.57
C ILE A 264 15.28 20.52 -6.77
N ILE A 265 16.44 19.93 -7.06
CA ILE A 265 16.93 18.74 -6.36
C ILE A 265 18.07 19.14 -5.44
N HIS A 266 18.03 18.65 -4.20
CA HIS A 266 19.04 18.86 -3.17
C HIS A 266 19.58 17.53 -2.66
N GLU A 267 20.88 17.49 -2.33
CA GLU A 267 21.40 16.41 -1.46
C GLU A 267 20.76 16.55 -0.07
N SER A 268 20.50 15.44 0.62
CA SER A 268 19.75 15.44 1.89
C SER A 268 20.37 16.32 2.99
N ASP A 269 21.67 16.57 2.94
CA ASP A 269 22.44 17.37 3.90
C ASP A 269 22.84 18.77 3.37
N SER A 270 22.32 19.19 2.22
CA SER A 270 22.66 20.44 1.56
C SER A 270 21.43 21.27 1.20
N GLN A 271 21.55 22.59 1.30
CA GLN A 271 20.56 23.54 0.78
C GLN A 271 20.95 24.09 -0.61
N GLU A 272 22.16 23.80 -1.08
CA GLU A 272 22.58 24.18 -2.43
C GLU A 272 21.94 23.24 -3.46
N PRO A 273 21.37 23.75 -4.56
CA PRO A 273 20.80 22.93 -5.61
C PRO A 273 21.85 22.01 -6.27
N LYS A 274 21.56 20.70 -6.31
CA LYS A 274 22.31 19.71 -7.10
C LYS A 274 21.95 19.78 -8.58
N ALA A 275 20.68 20.00 -8.88
CA ALA A 275 20.14 20.13 -10.22
C ALA A 275 18.86 20.97 -10.20
N ILE A 276 18.60 21.68 -11.30
CA ILE A 276 17.37 22.45 -11.50
C ILE A 276 16.80 22.08 -12.86
N GLY A 277 15.53 21.74 -12.88
CA GLY A 277 14.74 21.52 -14.09
C GLY A 277 13.61 22.53 -14.19
N SER A 278 13.20 22.86 -15.41
CA SER A 278 12.03 23.69 -15.66
C SER A 278 11.21 23.11 -16.81
N GLY A 279 9.90 23.27 -16.72
CA GLY A 279 8.96 22.81 -17.72
C GLY A 279 7.61 23.48 -17.58
N ASN A 280 6.56 22.82 -18.08
CA ASN A 280 5.19 23.27 -17.94
C ASN A 280 4.33 22.13 -17.37
N THR A 281 3.29 22.49 -16.61
CA THR A 281 2.32 21.52 -16.11
C THR A 281 1.65 20.74 -17.25
N GLY A 282 1.41 19.44 -17.02
CA GLY A 282 0.82 18.52 -18.00
C GLY A 282 1.75 18.10 -19.14
N VAL A 283 2.98 18.63 -19.22
CA VAL A 283 3.96 18.31 -20.27
C VAL A 283 5.16 17.58 -19.66
N PRO A 284 5.46 16.34 -20.07
CA PRO A 284 6.66 15.64 -19.61
C PRO A 284 7.94 16.38 -20.01
N PHE A 285 8.87 16.54 -19.09
CA PHE A 285 10.20 17.10 -19.37
C PHE A 285 11.31 16.34 -18.63
N LYS A 286 12.55 16.54 -19.08
CA LYS A 286 13.73 15.88 -18.51
C LYS A 286 14.85 16.87 -18.26
N PHE A 287 15.64 16.61 -17.23
CA PHE A 287 16.89 17.31 -16.91
C PHE A 287 17.85 16.33 -16.24
N THR A 288 19.10 16.75 -16.00
CA THR A 288 20.15 15.86 -15.52
C THR A 288 20.78 16.38 -14.24
N ALA A 289 20.94 15.50 -13.25
CA ALA A 289 21.80 15.70 -12.11
C ALA A 289 23.15 15.01 -12.36
N SER A 290 24.25 15.76 -12.33
CA SER A 290 25.57 15.19 -12.61
C SER A 290 26.08 14.31 -11.46
N ASN A 291 26.53 13.10 -11.80
CA ASN A 291 27.17 12.13 -10.89
C ASN A 291 26.38 11.93 -9.57
N PRO A 292 25.12 11.48 -9.61
CA PRO A 292 24.35 11.21 -8.41
C PRO A 292 24.93 10.00 -7.65
N LYS A 293 24.78 10.01 -6.32
CA LYS A 293 24.92 8.79 -5.51
C LYS A 293 23.66 7.95 -5.75
N LEU A 294 23.85 6.69 -6.14
CA LEU A 294 22.73 5.82 -6.48
C LEU A 294 22.00 5.32 -5.25
N TRP A 295 20.69 5.13 -5.37
CA TRP A 295 19.92 4.39 -4.40
C TRP A 295 20.17 2.88 -4.58
N HIS A 296 20.45 2.21 -3.48
CA HIS A 296 20.66 0.76 -3.41
C HIS A 296 20.24 0.26 -2.01
N PRO A 297 19.80 -1.00 -1.83
CA PRO A 297 19.48 -1.53 -0.51
C PRO A 297 20.59 -1.35 0.55
N ASP A 298 21.85 -1.39 0.15
CA ASP A 298 23.01 -1.18 1.03
C ASP A 298 23.44 0.28 1.17
N SER A 299 22.97 1.15 0.28
CA SER A 299 23.27 2.59 0.28
C SER A 299 22.06 3.38 -0.23
N PRO A 300 21.01 3.56 0.60
CA PRO A 300 19.75 4.19 0.19
C PRO A 300 19.88 5.71 0.09
N ASN A 301 20.68 6.19 -0.88
CA ASN A 301 20.88 7.63 -1.10
C ASN A 301 19.59 8.26 -1.63
N LEU A 302 19.00 9.17 -0.84
CA LEU A 302 17.83 9.96 -1.20
C LEU A 302 18.17 11.44 -1.38
N TYR A 303 17.38 12.11 -2.21
CA TYR A 303 17.49 13.52 -2.56
C TYR A 303 16.17 14.23 -2.28
N ASN A 304 16.25 15.38 -1.62
CA ASN A 304 15.08 16.23 -1.39
C ASN A 304 14.73 17.00 -2.67
N ILE A 305 13.44 17.19 -2.91
CA ILE A 305 12.92 17.87 -4.09
C ILE A 305 11.96 18.96 -3.67
N THR A 306 12.16 20.16 -4.20
CA THR A 306 11.19 21.25 -4.12
C THR A 306 10.57 21.47 -5.50
N ILE A 307 9.24 21.46 -5.58
CA ILE A 307 8.48 21.80 -6.79
C ILE A 307 7.80 23.13 -6.57
N LYS A 308 7.98 24.07 -7.50
CA LYS A 308 7.34 25.39 -7.47
C LYS A 308 6.42 25.55 -8.66
N LEU A 309 5.14 25.78 -8.39
CA LEU A 309 4.11 26.04 -9.40
C LEU A 309 3.34 27.31 -9.01
N THR A 310 3.57 28.41 -9.72
CA THR A 310 2.93 29.70 -9.42
C THR A 310 3.15 30.14 -7.96
N ASN A 311 2.11 30.11 -7.11
CA ASN A 311 2.16 30.40 -5.68
C ASN A 311 2.17 29.13 -4.80
N ASP A 312 2.16 27.93 -5.40
CA ASP A 312 2.21 26.65 -4.70
C ASP A 312 3.66 26.16 -4.64
N GLU A 313 4.03 25.62 -3.49
CA GLU A 313 5.33 24.99 -3.26
C GLU A 313 5.10 23.68 -2.50
N ILE A 314 5.61 22.58 -3.05
CA ILE A 314 5.54 21.27 -2.41
C ILE A 314 6.95 20.70 -2.21
N GLN A 315 7.09 19.90 -1.16
CA GLN A 315 8.28 19.10 -0.90
C GLN A 315 8.03 17.64 -1.27
N SER A 316 9.06 16.99 -1.81
CA SER A 316 9.07 15.61 -2.25
C SER A 316 10.50 15.03 -2.11
N TYR A 317 10.70 13.79 -2.54
CA TYR A 317 12.03 13.18 -2.59
C TYR A 317 12.15 12.14 -3.71
N THR A 318 13.38 11.74 -4.04
CA THR A 318 13.64 10.62 -4.95
C THR A 318 14.97 9.94 -4.64
N GLY A 319 15.21 8.79 -5.29
CA GLY A 319 16.48 8.08 -5.30
C GLY A 319 16.86 7.72 -6.74
N PHE A 320 18.10 7.99 -7.13
CA PHE A 320 18.59 7.70 -8.47
C PHE A 320 18.87 6.21 -8.62
N ARG A 321 18.07 5.49 -9.41
CA ARG A 321 18.26 4.07 -9.65
C ARG A 321 17.56 3.56 -10.90
N THR A 322 18.12 2.54 -11.52
CA THR A 322 17.51 1.86 -12.67
C THR A 322 17.21 0.40 -12.32
N VAL A 323 15.95 -0.01 -12.47
CA VAL A 323 15.54 -1.42 -12.40
C VAL A 323 15.36 -1.94 -13.82
N SER A 324 15.89 -3.13 -14.12
CA SER A 324 15.72 -3.76 -15.43
C SER A 324 15.81 -5.28 -15.35
N ARG A 325 15.44 -5.96 -16.44
CA ARG A 325 15.70 -7.38 -16.65
C ARG A 325 16.86 -7.52 -17.62
N GLY A 326 17.84 -8.38 -17.31
CA GLY A 326 18.95 -8.65 -18.21
C GLY A 326 19.47 -10.08 -18.13
N ALA A 327 20.04 -10.56 -19.24
CA ALA A 327 20.63 -11.88 -19.33
C ALA A 327 22.06 -11.86 -18.78
N VAL A 328 22.31 -12.56 -17.66
CA VAL A 328 23.64 -12.72 -17.07
C VAL A 328 23.95 -14.21 -16.96
N GLY A 329 24.89 -14.67 -17.78
CA GLY A 329 25.26 -16.09 -17.87
C GLY A 329 24.17 -16.96 -18.51
N GLY A 330 23.44 -16.41 -19.47
CA GLY A 330 22.33 -17.08 -20.14
C GLY A 330 21.04 -17.20 -19.31
N VAL A 331 21.00 -16.59 -18.11
CA VAL A 331 19.82 -16.56 -17.23
C VAL A 331 19.28 -15.14 -17.16
N GLN A 332 17.96 -14.97 -17.30
CA GLN A 332 17.30 -13.68 -17.08
C GLN A 332 17.28 -13.37 -15.59
N ARG A 333 17.79 -12.20 -15.22
CA ARG A 333 17.91 -11.76 -13.82
C ARG A 333 17.37 -10.35 -13.64
N PRO A 334 16.84 -10.03 -12.45
CA PRO A 334 16.60 -8.65 -12.09
C PRO A 334 17.95 -7.94 -11.90
N LEU A 335 18.05 -6.76 -12.49
CA LEU A 335 19.20 -5.88 -12.37
C LEU A 335 18.79 -4.60 -11.65
N LEU A 336 19.64 -4.14 -10.75
CA LEU A 336 19.57 -2.83 -10.13
C LEU A 336 20.86 -2.09 -10.46
N ASN A 337 20.72 -0.91 -11.07
CA ASN A 337 21.85 -0.07 -11.50
C ASN A 337 22.82 -0.81 -12.44
N GLY A 338 22.28 -1.71 -13.28
CA GLY A 338 23.06 -2.52 -14.23
C GLY A 338 23.72 -3.76 -13.63
N GLU A 339 23.61 -3.99 -12.32
CA GLU A 339 24.18 -5.14 -11.63
C GLU A 339 23.11 -6.14 -11.18
N VAL A 340 23.45 -7.43 -11.11
CA VAL A 340 22.53 -8.46 -10.61
C VAL A 340 22.19 -8.17 -9.15
N ILE A 341 20.90 -8.07 -8.85
CA ILE A 341 20.39 -8.02 -7.49
C ILE A 341 19.65 -9.32 -7.20
N PHE A 342 19.84 -9.91 -6.01
CA PHE A 342 19.04 -11.04 -5.55
C PHE A 342 18.02 -10.54 -4.53
N PRO A 343 16.78 -10.24 -4.93
CA PRO A 343 15.72 -9.89 -4.00
C PRO A 343 15.35 -11.10 -3.12
N PHE A 344 15.53 -10.95 -1.81
CA PHE A 344 15.12 -11.94 -0.82
C PHE A 344 14.46 -11.24 0.36
N GLY A 345 13.30 -11.74 0.76
CA GLY A 345 12.55 -11.17 1.88
C GLY A 345 11.27 -11.93 2.19
N PRO A 346 10.47 -11.47 3.14
CA PRO A 346 9.23 -12.13 3.48
C PRO A 346 8.04 -11.59 2.67
N LEU A 347 6.98 -12.38 2.69
CA LEU A 347 5.64 -11.92 2.42
C LEU A 347 5.15 -11.10 3.62
N ASP A 348 4.65 -9.90 3.36
CA ASP A 348 4.11 -8.99 4.39
C ASP A 348 2.63 -8.75 4.18
N GLN A 349 1.81 -9.40 5.02
CA GLN A 349 0.35 -9.29 5.03
C GLN A 349 -0.12 -7.90 5.48
N GLY A 350 0.69 -7.16 6.24
CA GLY A 350 0.30 -5.86 6.78
C GLY A 350 -0.83 -5.90 7.82
N PHE A 351 -1.02 -7.04 8.51
CA PHE A 351 -2.04 -7.17 9.55
C PHE A 351 -1.49 -6.87 10.96
N TRP A 352 -2.34 -6.31 11.82
CA TRP A 352 -2.08 -5.92 13.20
C TRP A 352 -3.17 -6.44 14.14
N PRO A 353 -2.85 -7.06 15.29
CA PRO A 353 -3.86 -7.66 16.15
C PRO A 353 -4.82 -6.64 16.77
N ASP A 354 -4.34 -5.42 17.01
CA ASP A 354 -5.08 -4.33 17.65
C ASP A 354 -5.68 -3.33 16.65
N GLY A 355 -5.10 -3.20 15.44
CA GLY A 355 -5.51 -2.25 14.39
C GLY A 355 -5.97 -2.85 13.05
N ILE A 356 -5.88 -4.18 12.88
CA ILE A 356 -6.20 -4.96 11.66
C ILE A 356 -5.36 -4.51 10.46
N TYR A 357 -5.77 -3.50 9.69
CA TYR A 357 -4.93 -2.96 8.60
C TYR A 357 -4.06 -1.79 9.04
N THR A 358 -4.42 -1.09 10.10
CA THR A 358 -3.72 0.13 10.49
C THR A 358 -2.72 -0.21 11.59
N PRO A 359 -1.39 -0.08 11.35
CA PRO A 359 -0.43 -0.15 12.43
C PRO A 359 -0.77 0.85 13.55
N PRO A 360 -0.47 0.54 14.83
CA PRO A 360 -0.72 1.46 15.93
C PRO A 360 -0.05 2.84 15.76
N SER A 361 1.10 2.89 15.09
CA SER A 361 1.87 4.11 14.83
C SER A 361 2.90 3.89 13.71
N VAL A 362 3.51 4.98 13.22
CA VAL A 362 4.69 4.90 12.32
C VAL A 362 5.85 4.13 12.97
N GLU A 363 6.07 4.30 14.28
CA GLU A 363 7.09 3.54 15.01
C GLU A 363 6.85 2.03 14.93
N ALA A 364 5.59 1.59 15.14
CA ALA A 364 5.20 0.19 15.04
C ALA A 364 5.40 -0.35 13.61
N MET A 365 4.97 0.41 12.60
CA MET A 365 5.16 0.06 11.19
C MET A 365 6.64 -0.10 10.83
N VAL A 366 7.49 0.83 11.28
CA VAL A 366 8.94 0.80 11.03
C VAL A 366 9.63 -0.34 11.77
N PHE A 367 9.11 -0.76 12.93
CA PHE A 367 9.68 -1.88 13.69
C PHE A 367 9.75 -3.17 12.86
N ASP A 368 8.67 -3.52 12.15
CA ASP A 368 8.65 -4.74 11.31
C ASP A 368 9.78 -4.68 10.27
N LEU A 369 9.94 -3.55 9.58
CA LEU A 369 11.00 -3.32 8.59
C LEU A 369 12.41 -3.38 9.20
N GLN A 370 12.59 -2.85 10.43
CA GLN A 370 13.87 -2.85 11.14
C GLN A 370 14.29 -4.27 11.53
N VAL A 371 13.35 -5.10 11.98
CA VAL A 371 13.64 -6.49 12.31
C VAL A 371 14.12 -7.25 11.07
N LEU A 372 13.45 -7.08 9.94
CA LEU A 372 13.88 -7.69 8.68
C LEU A 372 15.29 -7.21 8.27
N LYS A 373 15.52 -5.90 8.27
CA LYS A 373 16.81 -5.33 7.90
C LYS A 373 17.95 -5.79 8.82
N SER A 374 17.67 -6.06 10.09
CA SER A 374 18.67 -6.49 11.09
C SER A 374 19.38 -7.81 10.74
N VAL A 375 18.71 -8.69 9.99
CA VAL A 375 19.25 -9.98 9.52
C VAL A 375 19.70 -9.94 8.05
N GLY A 376 19.79 -8.74 7.46
CA GLY A 376 20.29 -8.54 6.11
C GLY A 376 19.26 -8.71 5.00
N ILE A 377 17.97 -8.94 5.32
CA ILE A 377 16.91 -8.96 4.30
C ILE A 377 16.88 -7.63 3.55
N ASN A 378 16.76 -7.70 2.22
CA ASN A 378 16.81 -6.55 1.33
C ASN A 378 15.49 -6.26 0.60
N THR A 379 14.49 -7.14 0.75
CA THR A 379 13.21 -7.06 0.02
C THR A 379 12.04 -7.31 0.97
N VAL A 380 10.86 -6.82 0.61
CA VAL A 380 9.58 -7.21 1.18
C VAL A 380 8.56 -7.29 0.04
N ARG A 381 7.74 -8.34 0.02
CA ARG A 381 6.58 -8.43 -0.88
C ARG A 381 5.35 -7.98 -0.11
N LYS A 382 4.84 -6.78 -0.41
CA LYS A 382 3.62 -6.28 0.20
C LYS A 382 2.45 -7.01 -0.44
N HIS A 383 1.87 -7.92 0.32
CA HIS A 383 0.91 -8.90 -0.20
C HIS A 383 -0.49 -8.33 -0.22
N ILE A 384 -1.08 -8.29 -1.42
CA ILE A 384 -2.48 -7.97 -1.74
C ILE A 384 -3.11 -6.83 -0.90
N LYS A 385 -2.31 -5.82 -0.55
CA LYS A 385 -2.67 -4.66 0.27
C LYS A 385 -1.82 -3.46 -0.17
N VAL A 386 -2.35 -2.25 -0.04
CA VAL A 386 -1.58 -1.00 -0.19
C VAL A 386 -1.41 -0.38 1.19
N GLU A 387 -0.17 -0.11 1.62
CA GLU A 387 0.08 0.52 2.92
C GLU A 387 -0.06 2.05 2.87
N PRO A 388 -0.14 2.74 4.02
CA PRO A 388 0.06 4.18 4.06
C PRO A 388 1.36 4.59 3.37
N ALA A 389 1.38 5.74 2.70
CA ALA A 389 2.53 6.26 1.97
C ALA A 389 3.85 6.30 2.80
N LEU A 390 3.74 6.46 4.12
CA LEU A 390 4.87 6.43 5.05
C LEU A 390 5.58 5.07 5.13
N TYR A 391 4.91 3.96 4.79
CA TYR A 391 5.52 2.64 4.66
C TYR A 391 6.55 2.62 3.52
N TYR A 392 6.16 3.11 2.34
CA TYR A 392 7.06 3.17 1.19
C TYR A 392 8.23 4.12 1.44
N LYS A 393 7.96 5.25 2.10
CA LYS A 393 9.02 6.15 2.57
C LYS A 393 10.01 5.46 3.50
N ALA A 394 9.52 4.69 4.47
CA ALA A 394 10.39 3.92 5.36
C ALA A 394 11.23 2.89 4.60
N CYS A 395 10.65 2.18 3.62
CA CYS A 395 11.39 1.28 2.74
C CYS A 395 12.46 2.01 1.91
N ASP A 396 12.14 3.20 1.40
CA ASP A 396 13.08 4.03 0.63
C ASP A 396 14.26 4.48 1.49
N GLU A 397 13.99 4.96 2.71
CA GLU A 397 14.99 5.43 3.67
C GLU A 397 15.87 4.29 4.20
N MET A 398 15.30 3.10 4.39
CA MET A 398 16.01 1.93 4.93
C MET A 398 16.73 1.10 3.87
N GLY A 399 16.44 1.33 2.59
CA GLY A 399 16.97 0.50 1.51
C GLY A 399 16.36 -0.90 1.51
N LEU A 400 15.04 -0.97 1.44
CA LEU A 400 14.30 -2.21 1.20
C LEU A 400 13.61 -2.14 -0.16
N LEU A 401 13.80 -3.15 -0.99
CA LEU A 401 13.06 -3.32 -2.23
C LEU A 401 11.63 -3.75 -1.90
N VAL A 402 10.66 -3.19 -2.61
CA VAL A 402 9.23 -3.54 -2.46
C VAL A 402 8.74 -4.20 -3.75
N MET A 403 8.23 -5.42 -3.62
CA MET A 403 7.36 -6.02 -4.63
C MET A 403 5.93 -5.72 -4.20
N GLN A 404 5.22 -4.90 -4.97
CA GLN A 404 3.88 -4.42 -4.60
C GLN A 404 2.82 -5.23 -5.33
N ASP A 405 1.99 -5.95 -4.57
CA ASP A 405 0.86 -6.68 -5.12
C ASP A 405 -0.37 -5.78 -5.25
N MET A 406 -1.17 -6.03 -6.28
CA MET A 406 -2.54 -5.54 -6.36
C MET A 406 -3.41 -6.28 -5.33
N PRO A 407 -4.27 -5.60 -4.55
CA PRO A 407 -5.25 -6.27 -3.71
C PRO A 407 -6.15 -7.20 -4.54
N SER A 408 -6.16 -8.49 -4.18
CA SER A 408 -6.91 -9.50 -4.93
C SER A 408 -8.42 -9.34 -4.76
N LEU A 409 -9.17 -9.69 -5.81
CA LEU A 409 -10.58 -10.06 -5.67
C LEU A 409 -10.68 -11.40 -4.92
N ARG A 410 -11.87 -11.72 -4.41
CA ARG A 410 -12.07 -13.06 -3.84
C ARG A 410 -11.98 -14.14 -4.93
N PRO A 411 -11.35 -15.29 -4.63
CA PRO A 411 -11.17 -16.36 -5.60
C PRO A 411 -12.48 -17.03 -6.03
N ASP A 412 -13.43 -17.17 -5.10
CA ASP A 412 -14.66 -17.93 -5.29
C ASP A 412 -15.93 -17.13 -4.96
N LEU A 413 -16.95 -17.35 -5.78
CA LEU A 413 -18.31 -16.87 -5.61
C LEU A 413 -19.23 -18.03 -5.21
N PRO A 414 -20.25 -17.82 -4.37
CA PRO A 414 -21.32 -18.81 -4.23
C PRO A 414 -22.01 -19.04 -5.59
N ILE A 415 -22.65 -20.19 -5.82
CA ILE A 415 -23.48 -20.39 -7.04
C ILE A 415 -24.90 -19.79 -6.83
N PRO A 416 -25.48 -19.06 -7.81
CA PRO A 416 -26.84 -18.55 -7.65
C PRO A 416 -27.86 -19.68 -7.48
N GLY A 417 -28.58 -19.69 -6.36
CA GLY A 417 -29.69 -20.63 -6.12
C GLY A 417 -29.30 -22.10 -5.98
N GLN A 418 -28.00 -22.41 -5.83
CA GLN A 418 -27.49 -23.78 -5.67
C GLN A 418 -26.35 -23.81 -4.64
N CYS A 419 -26.06 -25.00 -4.12
CA CYS A 419 -24.85 -25.23 -3.32
C CYS A 419 -23.63 -25.32 -4.23
N GLY A 420 -22.52 -24.70 -3.83
CA GLY A 420 -21.23 -24.77 -4.52
C GLY A 420 -20.63 -23.38 -4.75
N ILE A 421 -19.48 -23.39 -5.44
CA ILE A 421 -18.71 -22.20 -5.78
C ILE A 421 -18.44 -22.12 -7.28
N ILE A 422 -18.28 -20.91 -7.81
CA ILE A 422 -17.80 -20.63 -9.16
C ILE A 422 -16.73 -19.53 -9.11
N ARG A 423 -15.77 -19.60 -10.02
CA ARG A 423 -14.79 -18.54 -10.23
C ARG A 423 -15.48 -17.29 -10.81
N LEU A 424 -14.84 -16.14 -10.60
CA LEU A 424 -15.23 -14.80 -11.03
C LEU A 424 -16.28 -14.72 -12.16
N GLU A 425 -17.32 -13.92 -11.95
CA GLU A 425 -18.35 -13.64 -12.94
C GLU A 425 -18.23 -12.21 -13.47
N GLY A 426 -18.39 -12.05 -14.80
CA GLY A 426 -18.81 -10.79 -15.41
C GLY A 426 -17.68 -9.83 -15.82
N PRO A 427 -17.87 -9.06 -16.90
CA PRO A 427 -16.89 -8.07 -17.37
C PRO A 427 -16.78 -6.84 -16.46
N GLU A 428 -17.81 -6.53 -15.65
CA GLU A 428 -17.83 -5.33 -14.79
C GLU A 428 -16.83 -5.45 -13.62
N GLN A 429 -16.71 -6.64 -13.03
CA GLN A 429 -15.82 -6.93 -11.92
C GLN A 429 -14.35 -6.83 -12.34
N GLN A 430 -14.03 -7.35 -13.54
CA GLN A 430 -12.71 -7.18 -14.12
C GLN A 430 -12.42 -5.71 -14.45
N ALA A 431 -13.39 -4.97 -15.01
CA ALA A 431 -13.20 -3.55 -15.29
C ALA A 431 -12.90 -2.73 -14.02
N GLU A 432 -13.51 -3.08 -12.89
CA GLU A 432 -13.23 -2.44 -11.60
C GLU A 432 -11.85 -2.82 -11.03
N PHE A 433 -11.43 -4.09 -11.16
CA PHE A 433 -10.07 -4.51 -10.84
C PHE A 433 -9.03 -3.77 -11.69
N ASP A 434 -9.26 -3.69 -13.02
CA ASP A 434 -8.40 -2.98 -13.97
C ASP A 434 -8.29 -1.49 -13.62
N ARG A 435 -9.39 -0.86 -13.21
CA ARG A 435 -9.40 0.55 -12.76
C ARG A 435 -8.54 0.73 -11.51
N GLN A 436 -8.68 -0.16 -10.52
CA GLN A 436 -7.92 -0.08 -9.28
C GLN A 436 -6.45 -0.45 -9.46
N LEU A 437 -6.11 -1.34 -10.40
CA LEU A 437 -4.72 -1.60 -10.79
C LEU A 437 -4.06 -0.35 -11.39
N GLN A 438 -4.78 0.43 -12.20
CA GLN A 438 -4.27 1.72 -12.72
C GLN A 438 -4.01 2.69 -11.57
N LEU A 439 -4.95 2.82 -10.62
CA LEU A 439 -4.77 3.67 -9.44
C LEU A 439 -3.55 3.27 -8.61
N LEU A 440 -3.34 1.96 -8.40
CA LEU A 440 -2.20 1.41 -7.68
C LEU A 440 -0.87 1.84 -8.31
N VAL A 441 -0.71 1.61 -9.61
CA VAL A 441 0.54 1.96 -10.30
C VAL A 441 0.73 3.47 -10.33
N GLU A 442 -0.31 4.24 -10.63
CA GLU A 442 -0.23 5.69 -10.69
C GLU A 442 0.11 6.35 -9.35
N GLN A 443 -0.46 5.87 -8.25
CA GLN A 443 -0.23 6.41 -6.91
C GLN A 443 1.19 6.07 -6.41
N LEU A 444 1.73 4.91 -6.79
CA LEU A 444 2.94 4.36 -6.17
C LEU A 444 4.21 4.40 -7.06
N ARG A 445 4.10 4.65 -8.37
CA ARG A 445 5.23 4.64 -9.32
C ARG A 445 6.39 5.60 -9.04
N SER A 446 6.22 6.54 -8.11
CA SER A 446 7.27 7.51 -7.78
C SER A 446 8.15 7.07 -6.59
N TYR A 447 7.81 5.97 -5.90
CA TYR A 447 8.61 5.43 -4.80
C TYR A 447 9.85 4.64 -5.30
N PRO A 448 11.08 5.02 -4.90
CA PRO A 448 12.31 4.33 -5.30
C PRO A 448 12.36 2.84 -4.90
N SER A 449 11.82 2.46 -3.75
CA SER A 449 11.86 1.09 -3.23
C SER A 449 11.14 0.08 -4.12
N ILE A 450 10.06 0.49 -4.79
CA ILE A 450 9.25 -0.45 -5.57
C ILE A 450 10.03 -0.88 -6.82
N PHE A 451 10.34 -2.17 -6.93
CA PHE A 451 11.10 -2.72 -8.06
C PHE A 451 10.23 -3.58 -8.99
N ALA A 452 9.11 -4.11 -8.48
CA ALA A 452 8.19 -4.95 -9.23
C ALA A 452 6.73 -4.74 -8.83
N TRP A 453 5.83 -4.90 -9.80
CA TRP A 453 4.39 -4.95 -9.63
C TRP A 453 3.88 -6.38 -9.75
N THR A 454 3.09 -6.86 -8.79
CA THR A 454 2.39 -8.14 -8.91
C THR A 454 0.92 -7.91 -9.23
N ILE A 455 0.39 -8.53 -10.29
CA ILE A 455 -1.02 -8.32 -10.69
C ILE A 455 -1.93 -9.33 -10.01
N TYR A 456 -1.68 -10.63 -10.21
CA TYR A 456 -2.46 -11.69 -9.57
C TYR A 456 -1.59 -12.49 -8.60
N ASN A 457 -2.14 -12.78 -7.43
CA ASN A 457 -1.63 -13.79 -6.53
C ASN A 457 -2.48 -15.04 -6.68
N GLU A 458 -1.87 -16.19 -6.93
CA GLU A 458 -2.54 -17.48 -6.73
C GLU A 458 -3.88 -17.58 -7.48
N GLU A 459 -3.98 -17.05 -8.70
CA GLU A 459 -5.20 -17.00 -9.53
C GLU A 459 -6.41 -16.23 -8.93
N TRP A 460 -6.24 -15.56 -7.78
CA TRP A 460 -7.34 -14.88 -7.10
C TRP A 460 -7.81 -13.64 -7.86
N GLY A 461 -9.05 -13.71 -8.36
CA GLY A 461 -9.61 -12.68 -9.24
C GLY A 461 -9.16 -12.79 -10.70
N GLN A 462 -8.35 -13.79 -11.06
CA GLN A 462 -7.93 -14.03 -12.42
C GLN A 462 -9.03 -14.78 -13.18
N ALA A 463 -9.37 -14.32 -14.39
CA ALA A 463 -10.23 -15.09 -15.26
C ALA A 463 -9.45 -16.24 -15.90
N THR A 464 -9.84 -17.48 -15.62
CA THR A 464 -9.11 -18.69 -16.04
C THR A 464 -9.50 -19.18 -17.44
N SER A 465 -10.07 -18.31 -18.27
CA SER A 465 -10.47 -18.62 -19.65
C SER A 465 -9.94 -17.55 -20.61
N PRO A 466 -9.59 -17.92 -21.87
CA PRO A 466 -9.14 -16.96 -22.87
C PRO A 466 -10.17 -15.82 -23.05
N PRO A 467 -9.73 -14.56 -23.22
CA PRO A 467 -8.37 -14.14 -23.61
C PRO A 467 -7.34 -13.87 -22.49
N TRP A 468 -7.50 -14.40 -21.27
CA TRP A 468 -6.53 -14.28 -20.14
C TRP A 468 -6.12 -12.83 -19.80
N PRO A 469 -6.78 -12.18 -18.83
CA PRO A 469 -6.64 -10.75 -18.57
C PRO A 469 -5.20 -10.27 -18.36
N GLU A 470 -4.35 -11.08 -17.71
CA GLU A 470 -2.97 -10.72 -17.38
C GLU A 470 -2.12 -10.33 -18.59
N LEU A 471 -2.40 -10.87 -19.79
CA LEU A 471 -1.67 -10.49 -21.02
C LEU A 471 -1.91 -9.03 -21.41
N ARG A 472 -3.16 -8.55 -21.24
CA ARG A 472 -3.51 -7.15 -21.49
C ARG A 472 -3.12 -6.26 -20.31
N LEU A 473 -3.20 -6.77 -19.09
CA LEU A 473 -2.87 -6.01 -17.89
C LEU A 473 -1.38 -5.78 -17.72
N GLN A 474 -0.51 -6.70 -18.15
CA GLN A 474 0.93 -6.41 -18.21
C GLN A 474 1.24 -5.23 -19.14
N ASP A 475 0.54 -5.11 -20.28
CA ASP A 475 0.76 -4.04 -21.26
C ASP A 475 0.31 -2.70 -20.67
N LEU A 476 -0.85 -2.70 -19.99
CA LEU A 476 -1.35 -1.55 -19.25
C LEU A 476 -0.35 -1.10 -18.16
N VAL A 477 0.15 -2.03 -17.34
CA VAL A 477 1.14 -1.71 -16.31
C VAL A 477 2.44 -1.19 -16.94
N ARG A 478 2.88 -1.76 -18.07
CA ARG A 478 4.09 -1.31 -18.78
C ARG A 478 3.93 0.08 -19.39
N GLU A 479 2.75 0.42 -19.88
CA GLU A 479 2.41 1.75 -20.40
C GLU A 479 2.43 2.79 -19.28
N LEU A 480 1.79 2.46 -18.15
CA LEU A 480 1.77 3.34 -16.98
C LEU A 480 3.15 3.51 -16.36
N ASP A 481 3.90 2.43 -16.19
CA ASP A 481 5.22 2.42 -15.59
C ASP A 481 6.21 1.49 -16.31
N PRO A 482 6.98 2.03 -17.26
CA PRO A 482 8.00 1.25 -17.98
C PRO A 482 9.28 1.04 -17.16
N THR A 483 9.37 1.53 -15.92
CA THR A 483 10.61 1.58 -15.14
C THR A 483 10.75 0.47 -14.09
N ARG A 484 9.78 -0.46 -14.03
CA ARG A 484 9.71 -1.56 -13.06
C ARG A 484 9.41 -2.88 -13.75
N LEU A 485 9.72 -3.97 -13.05
CA LEU A 485 9.42 -5.32 -13.49
C LEU A 485 7.94 -5.67 -13.19
N ILE A 486 7.40 -6.65 -13.90
CA ILE A 486 5.99 -7.07 -13.77
C ILE A 486 5.94 -8.56 -13.47
N ASN A 487 5.50 -8.93 -12.28
CA ASN A 487 5.09 -10.29 -11.92
C ASN A 487 3.59 -10.44 -12.22
N ALA A 488 3.23 -10.80 -13.45
CA ALA A 488 1.83 -10.78 -13.85
C ALA A 488 0.99 -11.80 -13.07
N VAL A 489 1.55 -12.97 -12.81
CA VAL A 489 0.92 -14.04 -12.04
C VAL A 489 1.96 -14.62 -11.09
N SER A 490 1.80 -14.35 -9.79
CA SER A 490 2.60 -14.96 -8.73
C SER A 490 1.97 -16.27 -8.32
N GLY A 491 2.61 -17.37 -8.72
CA GLY A 491 2.11 -18.72 -8.51
C GLY A 491 0.84 -19.06 -9.29
N TRP A 492 0.63 -20.35 -9.46
CA TRP A 492 -0.54 -20.94 -10.13
C TRP A 492 -0.72 -20.45 -11.58
N THR A 493 -1.96 -20.35 -12.07
CA THR A 493 -2.34 -20.36 -13.50
C THR A 493 -1.67 -19.25 -14.35
N ASP A 494 -0.40 -19.46 -14.73
CA ASP A 494 0.44 -18.50 -15.44
C ASP A 494 0.47 -18.78 -16.96
N HIS A 495 -0.10 -17.87 -17.74
CA HIS A 495 -0.10 -17.94 -19.20
C HIS A 495 1.11 -17.20 -19.83
N ARG A 496 2.25 -17.17 -19.13
CA ARG A 496 3.54 -16.59 -19.53
C ARG A 496 3.53 -15.08 -19.72
N ALA A 497 2.77 -14.38 -18.87
CA ALA A 497 2.74 -12.93 -18.84
C ALA A 497 3.83 -12.38 -17.90
N GLY A 498 4.32 -11.17 -18.19
CA GLY A 498 5.26 -10.44 -17.35
C GLY A 498 6.72 -10.86 -17.51
N ASP A 499 7.53 -10.39 -16.57
CA ASP A 499 8.98 -10.56 -16.54
C ASP A 499 9.44 -11.78 -15.75
N PHE A 500 8.59 -12.30 -14.85
CA PHE A 500 8.89 -13.38 -13.92
C PHE A 500 8.23 -14.70 -14.35
N ASP A 501 8.93 -15.79 -14.09
CA ASP A 501 8.39 -17.14 -13.96
C ASP A 501 8.40 -17.46 -12.46
N ASP A 502 7.24 -17.24 -11.85
CA ASP A 502 7.06 -17.24 -10.41
C ASP A 502 6.37 -18.53 -9.96
N ASN A 503 6.92 -19.18 -8.94
CA ASN A 503 6.37 -20.42 -8.40
C ASN A 503 6.09 -20.33 -6.89
N HIS A 504 5.01 -20.99 -6.47
CA HIS A 504 4.61 -21.17 -5.08
C HIS A 504 4.78 -22.63 -4.68
N HIS A 505 5.72 -22.90 -3.77
CA HIS A 505 5.93 -24.24 -3.23
C HIS A 505 6.45 -24.16 -1.79
N TYR A 506 5.55 -24.42 -0.84
CA TYR A 506 5.80 -24.19 0.59
C TYR A 506 6.82 -25.17 1.20
N SER A 507 6.77 -26.45 0.82
CA SER A 507 7.61 -27.49 1.44
C SER A 507 9.11 -27.33 1.16
N THR A 508 9.47 -26.83 -0.03
CA THR A 508 10.84 -26.60 -0.51
C THR A 508 10.82 -25.50 -1.59
N PRO A 509 11.87 -24.68 -1.76
CA PRO A 509 11.91 -23.78 -2.93
C PRO A 509 11.92 -24.59 -4.24
N GLN A 510 11.53 -23.99 -5.36
CA GLN A 510 11.43 -24.55 -6.73
C GLN A 510 11.49 -23.42 -7.79
N CYS A 511 12.57 -22.64 -7.78
CA CYS A 511 12.76 -21.43 -8.54
C CYS A 511 13.79 -21.62 -9.65
N GLY A 512 13.39 -21.39 -10.90
CA GLY A 512 14.26 -21.57 -12.07
C GLY A 512 14.68 -23.02 -12.33
N THR A 513 13.93 -23.99 -11.80
CA THR A 513 14.26 -25.42 -11.78
C THR A 513 13.59 -26.20 -12.92
N PRO A 514 14.13 -27.38 -13.32
CA PRO A 514 13.49 -28.23 -14.33
C PRO A 514 12.35 -29.09 -13.77
N PHE A 515 12.10 -29.04 -12.46
CA PHE A 515 10.98 -29.67 -11.77
C PHE A 515 9.95 -28.63 -11.37
N TRP A 516 8.70 -29.05 -11.24
CA TRP A 516 7.56 -28.16 -11.12
C TRP A 516 6.46 -28.70 -10.19
N SER A 517 5.63 -27.78 -9.72
CA SER A 517 4.45 -28.08 -8.91
C SER A 517 3.24 -28.43 -9.78
N ARG A 518 2.44 -29.42 -9.35
CA ARG A 518 1.15 -29.73 -10.00
C ARG A 518 0.03 -28.77 -9.60
N GLN A 519 0.18 -28.07 -8.48
CA GLN A 519 -0.73 -27.01 -8.06
C GLN A 519 -0.54 -25.81 -8.98
N GLY A 520 -1.59 -25.41 -9.72
CA GLY A 520 -1.53 -24.30 -10.66
C GLY A 520 -1.88 -24.61 -12.12
N SER A 521 -2.37 -25.81 -12.43
CA SER A 521 -2.81 -26.13 -13.79
C SER A 521 -4.15 -25.45 -14.09
N GLY A 522 -4.12 -24.41 -14.93
CA GLY A 522 -5.29 -24.02 -15.71
C GLY A 522 -5.87 -25.22 -16.49
N PRO A 523 -7.09 -25.11 -17.06
CA PRO A 523 -7.81 -26.22 -17.69
C PRO A 523 -7.07 -26.90 -18.85
N ASP A 524 -5.97 -26.32 -19.34
CA ASP A 524 -5.18 -26.82 -20.47
C ASP A 524 -3.87 -27.52 -20.10
N GLY A 525 -3.48 -27.55 -18.81
CA GLY A 525 -2.24 -28.22 -18.38
C GLY A 525 -0.99 -27.69 -19.09
N SER A 526 -0.97 -26.42 -19.49
CA SER A 526 0.18 -25.79 -20.11
C SER A 526 1.41 -25.84 -19.17
N ASP A 527 2.55 -26.21 -19.76
CA ASP A 527 3.79 -26.63 -19.09
C ASP A 527 4.22 -25.71 -17.94
N SER A 528 4.29 -26.30 -16.75
CA SER A 528 4.80 -25.72 -15.49
C SER A 528 6.33 -25.83 -15.36
N ALA A 529 7.01 -26.22 -16.44
CA ALA A 529 8.47 -26.16 -16.52
C ALA A 529 8.93 -24.70 -16.68
N TYR A 530 9.96 -24.33 -15.91
CA TYR A 530 10.56 -23.00 -15.92
C TYR A 530 10.79 -22.43 -17.33
N ASP A 531 10.25 -21.24 -17.59
CA ASP A 531 10.47 -20.46 -18.80
C ASP A 531 11.80 -19.68 -18.72
N ALA A 532 12.81 -20.17 -19.43
CA ALA A 532 14.14 -19.55 -19.48
C ALA A 532 14.17 -18.13 -20.09
N SER A 533 13.09 -17.67 -20.74
CA SER A 533 12.96 -16.30 -21.22
C SER A 533 12.54 -15.31 -20.13
N ARG A 534 12.23 -15.78 -18.92
CA ARG A 534 11.78 -15.00 -17.78
C ARG A 534 12.66 -15.22 -16.54
N ILE A 535 12.51 -14.32 -15.57
CA ILE A 535 13.23 -14.37 -14.30
C ILE A 535 12.66 -15.52 -13.46
N GLY A 536 13.44 -16.56 -13.20
CA GLY A 536 13.03 -17.64 -12.29
C GLY A 536 12.96 -17.13 -10.86
N PHE A 537 11.79 -17.25 -10.23
CA PHE A 537 11.50 -16.64 -8.94
C PHE A 537 10.69 -17.55 -8.02
N GLN A 538 11.00 -17.55 -6.73
CA GLN A 538 10.19 -18.21 -5.72
C GLN A 538 9.23 -17.19 -5.08
N GLY A 539 8.00 -17.08 -5.59
CA GLY A 539 7.04 -16.06 -5.16
C GLY A 539 6.46 -16.29 -3.78
N GLU A 540 6.37 -17.55 -3.35
CA GLU A 540 6.09 -17.97 -1.98
C GLU A 540 6.74 -19.33 -1.69
N PHE A 541 7.49 -19.41 -0.60
CA PHE A 541 7.95 -20.68 -0.04
C PHE A 541 8.13 -20.55 1.46
N GLY A 542 8.36 -21.67 2.13
CA GLY A 542 8.34 -21.71 3.58
C GLY A 542 6.93 -21.99 4.07
N GLY A 543 6.47 -21.31 5.10
CA GLY A 543 5.29 -21.78 5.83
C GLY A 543 5.64 -22.82 6.90
N ILE A 544 6.86 -22.73 7.44
CA ILE A 544 7.23 -23.40 8.68
C ILE A 544 6.68 -22.58 9.83
N GLY A 545 5.79 -23.19 10.59
CA GLY A 545 5.18 -22.60 11.75
C GLY A 545 5.72 -23.15 13.05
N GLN A 546 5.40 -22.43 14.11
CA GLN A 546 5.63 -22.86 15.48
C GLN A 546 4.43 -22.44 16.29
N TYR A 547 3.90 -23.36 17.11
CA TYR A 547 2.88 -23.00 18.09
C TYR A 547 3.38 -21.81 18.94
N PRO A 548 2.71 -20.65 18.89
CA PRO A 548 3.13 -19.50 19.68
C PRO A 548 3.03 -19.86 21.17
N PRO A 549 3.94 -19.36 22.02
CA PRO A 549 3.82 -19.53 23.46
C PRO A 549 2.49 -18.95 23.97
N GLU A 550 2.03 -19.44 25.13
CA GLU A 550 0.80 -18.96 25.74
C GLU A 550 0.81 -17.44 25.89
N GLY A 551 -0.28 -16.78 25.47
CA GLY A 551 -0.41 -15.32 25.50
C GLY A 551 0.05 -14.60 24.23
N HIS A 552 0.65 -15.29 23.26
CA HIS A 552 1.12 -14.69 22.00
C HIS A 552 0.34 -15.15 20.76
N SER A 553 -0.78 -15.85 20.96
CA SER A 553 -1.61 -16.41 19.90
C SER A 553 -2.96 -15.70 19.85
N TRP A 554 -3.44 -15.39 18.64
CA TRP A 554 -4.75 -14.75 18.45
C TRP A 554 -5.90 -15.66 18.90
N TYR A 555 -5.87 -16.92 18.46
CA TYR A 555 -6.78 -17.95 18.93
C TYR A 555 -6.18 -18.69 20.13
N LYS A 556 -6.98 -18.81 21.19
CA LYS A 556 -6.63 -19.62 22.37
C LYS A 556 -6.73 -21.12 22.08
N ASP A 557 -7.58 -21.50 21.14
CA ASP A 557 -7.72 -22.88 20.68
C ASP A 557 -6.56 -23.23 19.73
N SER A 558 -5.69 -24.15 20.15
CA SER A 558 -4.54 -24.59 19.37
C SER A 558 -4.91 -25.29 18.06
N THR A 559 -6.13 -25.81 17.92
CA THR A 559 -6.59 -26.43 16.66
C THR A 559 -6.82 -25.41 15.55
N ARG A 560 -6.87 -24.12 15.90
CA ARG A 560 -6.97 -22.99 14.97
C ARG A 560 -5.61 -22.38 14.64
N GLN A 561 -4.53 -22.97 15.13
CA GLN A 561 -3.16 -22.57 14.82
C GLN A 561 -2.63 -23.51 13.73
N THR A 562 -2.42 -22.95 12.55
CA THR A 562 -2.19 -23.69 11.31
C THR A 562 -0.96 -23.17 10.57
N SER A 563 -0.33 -24.08 9.84
CA SER A 563 0.84 -23.83 8.99
C SER A 563 1.01 -25.02 8.04
N TYR A 564 1.82 -24.87 6.99
CA TYR A 564 2.13 -25.95 6.05
C TYR A 564 3.00 -27.05 6.68
N GLU A 565 3.89 -26.66 7.61
CA GLU A 565 4.65 -27.54 8.48
C GLU A 565 4.69 -26.90 9.88
N LEU A 566 4.59 -27.69 10.96
CA LEU A 566 4.61 -27.18 12.34
C LEU A 566 5.76 -27.76 13.15
N THR A 567 6.39 -26.91 13.95
CA THR A 567 7.47 -27.28 14.87
C THR A 567 7.08 -27.02 16.32
N ASN A 568 7.68 -27.77 17.25
CA ASN A 568 7.35 -27.70 18.68
C ASN A 568 8.21 -26.71 19.47
N SER A 569 9.22 -26.08 18.87
CA SER A 569 10.11 -25.14 19.54
C SER A 569 10.77 -24.19 18.55
N THR A 570 11.22 -23.03 19.03
CA THR A 570 11.95 -22.04 18.22
C THR A 570 13.28 -22.58 17.72
N ASP A 571 13.93 -23.48 18.45
CA ASP A 571 15.17 -24.14 17.98
C ASP A 571 14.90 -25.09 16.81
N ALA A 572 13.83 -25.89 16.88
CA ALA A 572 13.41 -26.76 15.78
C ALA A 572 12.97 -25.94 14.54
N TRP A 573 12.27 -24.83 14.78
CA TRP A 573 11.91 -23.87 13.73
C TRP A 573 13.17 -23.33 13.03
N ASN A 574 14.14 -22.81 13.79
CA ASN A 574 15.38 -22.26 13.24
C ASN A 574 16.21 -23.30 12.47
N TYR A 575 16.28 -24.54 12.97
CA TYR A 575 16.92 -25.64 12.23
C TYR A 575 16.25 -25.88 10.88
N ARG A 576 14.90 -25.94 10.87
CA ARG A 576 14.14 -26.23 9.65
C ARG A 576 14.20 -25.08 8.65
N THR A 577 14.15 -23.83 9.12
CA THR A 577 14.31 -22.66 8.24
C THR A 577 15.73 -22.57 7.69
N HIS A 578 16.76 -22.88 8.47
CA HIS A 578 18.13 -22.96 7.98
C HIS A 578 18.27 -23.98 6.83
N ASP A 579 17.66 -25.16 6.98
CA ASP A 579 17.61 -26.18 5.93
C ASP A 579 16.91 -25.66 4.66
N LEU A 580 15.76 -24.98 4.78
CA LEU A 580 15.09 -24.37 3.63
C LEU A 580 15.93 -23.31 2.92
N LEU A 581 16.62 -22.45 3.67
CA LEU A 581 17.47 -21.42 3.08
C LEU A 581 18.70 -22.04 2.39
N ASN A 582 19.24 -23.14 2.90
CA ASN A 582 20.25 -23.93 2.19
C ASN A 582 19.72 -24.51 0.88
N GLN A 583 18.50 -25.05 0.87
CA GLN A 583 17.88 -25.53 -0.36
C GLN A 583 17.67 -24.40 -1.38
N LEU A 584 17.29 -23.19 -0.93
CA LEU A 584 17.19 -22.03 -1.82
C LEU A 584 18.57 -21.65 -2.38
N ARG A 585 19.60 -21.63 -1.54
CA ARG A 585 20.99 -21.41 -1.96
C ARG A 585 21.42 -22.40 -3.05
N GLU A 586 21.12 -23.69 -2.87
CA GLU A 586 21.41 -24.72 -3.88
C GLU A 586 20.72 -24.42 -5.22
N GLN A 587 19.51 -23.85 -5.20
CA GLN A 587 18.85 -23.44 -6.44
C GLN A 587 19.51 -22.25 -7.11
N ILE A 588 20.02 -21.30 -6.33
CA ILE A 588 20.85 -20.21 -6.84
C ILE A 588 22.14 -20.77 -7.46
N GLU A 589 22.75 -21.79 -6.87
CA GLU A 589 24.03 -22.36 -7.32
C GLU A 589 23.89 -23.28 -8.53
N LEU A 590 22.78 -24.02 -8.64
CA LEU A 590 22.59 -25.08 -9.64
C LEU A 590 21.62 -24.69 -10.76
N PHE A 591 20.65 -23.82 -10.51
CA PHE A 591 19.53 -23.52 -11.42
C PHE A 591 19.32 -22.02 -11.69
N SER A 592 18.26 -21.64 -12.40
CA SER A 592 18.06 -20.25 -12.84
C SER A 592 17.45 -19.33 -11.78
N CYS A 593 17.53 -19.70 -10.49
CA CYS A 593 16.90 -18.93 -9.44
C CYS A 593 17.51 -17.53 -9.29
N SER A 594 16.63 -16.53 -9.14
CA SER A 594 17.00 -15.12 -9.13
C SER A 594 16.27 -14.29 -8.07
N GLY A 595 15.53 -14.93 -7.16
CA GLY A 595 14.96 -14.29 -5.98
C GLY A 595 14.08 -15.25 -5.19
N GLY A 596 13.62 -14.82 -4.01
CA GLY A 596 12.67 -15.62 -3.24
C GLY A 596 11.96 -14.86 -2.13
N ILE A 597 10.72 -15.25 -1.87
CA ILE A 597 9.85 -14.66 -0.86
C ILE A 597 9.42 -15.71 0.16
N TYR A 598 9.85 -15.53 1.41
CA TYR A 598 9.54 -16.42 2.53
C TYR A 598 8.17 -16.08 3.15
N THR A 599 7.28 -17.04 3.31
CA THR A 599 6.00 -16.84 4.01
C THR A 599 6.22 -17.09 5.51
N GLN A 600 6.19 -16.09 6.40
CA GLN A 600 5.87 -14.64 6.23
C GLN A 600 6.41 -13.74 7.36
N THR A 601 6.22 -12.41 7.31
CA THR A 601 6.79 -11.43 8.28
C THR A 601 6.34 -11.68 9.72
N THR A 602 5.04 -11.76 9.95
CA THR A 602 4.45 -12.06 11.26
C THR A 602 3.43 -13.17 11.14
N ASP A 603 3.12 -13.83 12.25
CA ASP A 603 1.88 -14.60 12.32
C ASP A 603 0.70 -13.67 12.03
N VAL A 604 -0.37 -14.21 11.48
CA VAL A 604 -1.61 -13.48 11.28
C VAL A 604 -2.78 -14.37 11.69
N GLU A 605 -3.42 -13.98 12.79
CA GLU A 605 -4.51 -14.73 13.42
C GLU A 605 -4.19 -16.22 13.68
N GLY A 606 -4.68 -17.12 12.81
CA GLY A 606 -4.47 -18.57 12.90
C GLY A 606 -3.28 -19.07 12.08
N GLU A 607 -2.67 -18.24 11.25
CA GLU A 607 -1.51 -18.60 10.45
C GLU A 607 -0.22 -18.29 11.23
N VAL A 608 0.47 -19.33 11.72
CA VAL A 608 1.56 -19.21 12.70
C VAL A 608 2.96 -19.50 12.15
N ASN A 609 3.19 -19.09 10.91
CA ASN A 609 4.43 -19.22 10.13
C ASN A 609 5.23 -17.90 10.02
N GLY A 610 4.97 -16.94 10.90
CA GLY A 610 5.68 -15.67 10.93
C GLY A 610 7.15 -15.79 11.36
N LEU A 611 8.00 -14.89 10.85
CA LEU A 611 9.32 -14.61 11.44
C LEU A 611 9.20 -14.04 12.85
N MET A 612 8.05 -13.43 13.16
CA MET A 612 7.67 -12.90 14.47
C MET A 612 6.24 -13.33 14.85
N THR A 613 5.93 -13.34 16.14
CA THR A 613 4.54 -13.50 16.60
C THR A 613 3.67 -12.32 16.18
N TYR A 614 2.36 -12.51 16.08
CA TYR A 614 1.41 -11.50 15.59
C TYR A 614 1.46 -10.20 16.43
N ASP A 615 1.81 -10.34 17.71
CA ASP A 615 1.93 -9.24 18.68
C ASP A 615 3.30 -8.55 18.70
N ARG A 616 4.24 -9.00 17.84
CA ARG A 616 5.62 -8.50 17.71
C ARG A 616 6.47 -8.60 18.98
N ARG A 617 6.10 -9.46 19.96
CA ARG A 617 6.91 -9.64 21.19
C ARG A 617 7.96 -10.72 21.09
N ILE A 618 7.79 -11.68 20.18
CA ILE A 618 8.73 -12.77 19.97
C ILE A 618 9.24 -12.71 18.54
N ILE A 619 10.53 -12.41 18.40
CA ILE A 619 11.27 -12.58 17.15
C ILE A 619 11.78 -14.03 17.15
N ARG A 620 11.25 -14.88 16.25
CA ARG A 620 11.62 -16.30 16.19
C ARG A 620 13.01 -16.52 15.61
N MET A 621 13.44 -15.62 14.72
CA MET A 621 14.73 -15.70 14.05
C MET A 621 15.88 -15.69 15.05
N ASN A 622 16.74 -16.71 14.99
CA ASN A 622 18.09 -16.59 15.52
C ASN A 622 18.87 -15.61 14.62
N GLY A 623 19.10 -14.39 15.13
CA GLY A 623 19.64 -13.30 14.32
C GLY A 623 21.00 -13.57 13.69
N GLU A 624 21.89 -14.31 14.36
CA GLU A 624 23.21 -14.66 13.81
C GLU A 624 23.08 -15.69 12.67
N GLN A 625 22.30 -16.75 12.89
CA GLN A 625 22.05 -17.79 11.90
C GLN A 625 21.36 -17.22 10.65
N TRP A 626 20.28 -16.46 10.83
CA TRP A 626 19.55 -15.86 9.72
C TRP A 626 20.42 -14.88 8.93
N LYS A 627 21.20 -14.04 9.60
CA LYS A 627 22.13 -13.14 8.92
C LYS A 627 23.15 -13.90 8.08
N LYS A 628 23.68 -15.01 8.60
CA LYS A 628 24.61 -15.88 7.87
C LYS A 628 23.94 -16.53 6.66
N ASP A 629 22.72 -17.05 6.82
CA ASP A 629 21.99 -17.73 5.75
C ASP A 629 21.62 -16.77 4.63
N VAL A 630 21.07 -15.59 4.97
CA VAL A 630 20.74 -14.53 4.02
C VAL A 630 21.99 -14.05 3.27
N THR A 631 23.10 -13.83 3.98
CA THR A 631 24.37 -13.46 3.34
C THR A 631 24.83 -14.53 2.35
N ALA A 632 24.69 -15.82 2.69
CA ALA A 632 25.07 -16.91 1.81
C ALA A 632 24.23 -16.97 0.52
N LEU A 633 22.95 -16.58 0.55
CA LEU A 633 22.12 -16.43 -0.66
C LEU A 633 22.70 -15.36 -1.59
N TYR A 634 23.05 -14.20 -1.04
CA TYR A 634 23.60 -13.09 -1.82
C TYR A 634 24.99 -13.40 -2.36
N GLU A 635 25.85 -14.06 -1.57
CA GLU A 635 27.16 -14.53 -2.02
C GLU A 635 27.03 -15.54 -3.17
N ALA A 636 26.14 -16.53 -3.05
CA ALA A 636 25.88 -17.50 -4.12
C ALA A 636 25.41 -16.81 -5.42
N ALA A 637 24.49 -15.84 -5.32
CA ALA A 637 24.00 -15.09 -6.47
C ALA A 637 25.12 -14.24 -7.12
N ALA A 638 25.92 -13.55 -6.31
CA ALA A 638 27.04 -12.74 -6.77
C ALA A 638 28.14 -13.60 -7.42
N GLU A 639 28.46 -14.76 -6.85
CA GLU A 639 29.42 -15.70 -7.44
C GLU A 639 28.94 -16.24 -8.79
N ARG A 640 27.65 -16.58 -8.89
CA ARG A 640 27.07 -17.03 -10.17
C ARG A 640 27.14 -15.94 -11.24
N ALA A 641 26.83 -14.70 -10.88
CA ALA A 641 26.96 -13.55 -11.80
C ALA A 641 28.42 -13.31 -12.22
N LYS A 642 29.38 -13.36 -11.29
CA LYS A 642 30.82 -13.20 -11.58
C LYS A 642 31.35 -14.30 -12.50
N ASN A 643 30.95 -15.55 -12.28
CA ASN A 643 31.39 -16.69 -13.08
C ASN A 643 30.86 -16.64 -14.52
N ALA A 644 29.67 -16.07 -14.72
CA ALA A 644 29.13 -15.79 -16.05
C ALA A 644 30.01 -14.80 -16.83
N ASN A 645 30.42 -13.69 -16.18
CA ASN A 645 31.26 -12.68 -16.82
C ASN A 645 32.64 -13.23 -17.21
N LYS A 646 33.23 -14.12 -16.40
CA LYS A 646 34.50 -14.78 -16.75
C LYS A 646 34.39 -15.67 -18.00
N ARG A 647 33.28 -16.40 -18.18
CA ARG A 647 33.08 -17.25 -19.37
C ARG A 647 32.87 -16.42 -20.64
N GLY A 648 32.09 -15.33 -20.57
CA GLY A 648 31.92 -14.41 -21.69
C GLY A 648 33.24 -13.77 -22.15
N VAL A 649 34.13 -13.42 -21.21
CA VAL A 649 35.47 -12.87 -21.53
C VAL A 649 36.41 -13.93 -22.13
N MET A 650 36.22 -15.23 -21.83
CA MET A 650 37.01 -16.30 -22.45
C MET A 650 36.50 -16.67 -23.85
N GLU A 651 35.19 -16.62 -24.11
CA GLU A 651 34.63 -16.87 -25.43
C GLU A 651 34.99 -15.76 -26.43
N ASP A 652 35.02 -14.50 -26.01
CA ASP A 652 35.41 -13.34 -26.85
C ASP A 652 36.91 -13.33 -27.21
N LYS A 653 37.76 -13.99 -26.40
CA LYS A 653 39.19 -14.17 -26.73
C LYS A 653 39.46 -15.34 -27.68
N SER A 654 38.46 -16.16 -27.99
CA SER A 654 38.60 -17.36 -28.83
C SER A 654 38.16 -17.18 -30.29
N GLN A 655 37.52 -16.06 -30.64
CA GLN A 655 37.13 -15.74 -32.03
C GLN A 655 38.20 -14.96 -32.82
N GLY A 656 39.46 -15.06 -32.41
CA GLY A 656 40.62 -14.56 -33.15
C GLY A 656 41.36 -15.68 -33.88
N GLY A 657 40.81 -16.18 -34.98
CA GLY A 657 41.58 -16.85 -36.04
C GLY A 657 41.62 -18.37 -36.01
N MET A 658 40.80 -19.01 -36.84
CA MET A 658 41.26 -20.16 -37.64
C MET A 658 40.44 -20.25 -38.94
N GLN A 659 40.89 -19.51 -39.94
CA GLN A 659 40.41 -19.62 -41.32
C GLN A 659 41.04 -20.88 -41.92
N ILE A 660 40.33 -22.00 -41.86
CA ILE A 660 40.74 -23.23 -42.56
C ILE A 660 40.28 -23.10 -44.01
N GLY A 661 41.22 -22.77 -44.89
CA GLY A 661 41.01 -22.81 -46.33
C GLY A 661 40.90 -24.26 -46.82
N MET A 662 39.79 -24.59 -47.49
CA MET A 662 39.71 -25.77 -48.36
C MET A 662 40.09 -25.37 -49.79
N PRO A 663 41.00 -26.08 -50.47
CA PRO A 663 41.20 -25.94 -51.90
C PRO A 663 40.26 -26.88 -52.67
N TRP A 664 39.75 -26.35 -53.77
CA TRP A 664 38.99 -27.03 -54.81
C TRP A 664 39.72 -28.24 -55.39
N VAL A 665 39.04 -29.40 -55.47
CA VAL A 665 38.86 -30.26 -56.66
C VAL A 665 37.51 -30.98 -56.52
#